data_AF-A0A2N5TA46-F1
#
_entry.id   AF-A0A2N5TA46-F1
#
_cell.length_a   1.000
_cell.length_b   1.000
_cell.length_c   1.000
_cell.angle_alpha   90.00
_cell.angle_beta   90.00
_cell.angle_gamma   90.00
#
_symmetry.space_group_name_H-M   'P 1'
#
loop_
_entity.id
_entity.type
_entity.pdbx_description
1 polymer ?
#
loop_
_entity_poly.entity_id
_entity_poly.type
_entity_poly.pdbx_seq_one_letter_code
_entity_poly.pdbx_strand_id
1 'polypeptide(L)'
;MDTDQNLNEAPLFVDEREGPTLDDFQNSEDEPDGEAEGIPDSIFSEEEPDDNETELNWIDMIDVAMEQIGSEPKDRTCNPPFSNFCQEETMIDDLTPDKTSWYPFLNKEYLVASLLVGYLYKIISRDMYHQIQSILTLYHVILPRWEAIQHMRAKIQTLINHTIIEKESVFGNPMFALNAKEIISDDLMNPLVAPHIDFFAEETKGNNIYKASQSNKWLKELAPDLRVQMVKSKNKKHFYNLEPVKMKNGKITVPVFFYIHQNEYFAKCYTPVYKSNQPNSKIQIGIPKNLLFNDEAMTVFPVDNMELTYDKIRMVNGMKLSECCRGNIYEINLNNWDLTILLPNPWRTKADGRILRHMPVNLYCDDTSGNKSKKWNKHISYYFTLSGLPPKILNQQFNCHFLCTSNIAGSLELGEMVVEQFNEMSDNGFEAYNITISQKVLVMTSVLCFLADSPMHAKITNTPVPGNSLNPCRYCILSSEKMKDRKHMPYICQFVQKNYHGLNCPNRVRTMEETSKNSKALWAYVKETMKLDKLNKKSLEFGVRDQINQKFAKQLFDYKAERVAIIKSGEELPEDMTNEIPQKLVDMEKNNPEKLFNPFLKLRGFDMVKDTPVDVLHVFLLGVVKYLFQDFMDGLNQKSKEKLLALWYSFNTNSLNIPSIRPTSMVQLLSSLIGKDFRIILQAAPFICFQFMTPSDIKIWSSLCHLGSLVFQVLTTWKNILKI
;
A
#
# COMPACT_ATOMS: atom_id res chain seq x y z
N MET A 1 -37.65 47.23 -40.99
CA MET A 1 -39.01 47.78 -41.10
C MET A 1 -39.84 47.02 -40.10
N ASP A 2 -40.29 47.73 -39.07
CA ASP A 2 -41.16 47.25 -38.01
C ASP A 2 -42.57 46.90 -38.50
N THR A 3 -43.30 46.27 -37.56
CA THR A 3 -44.76 46.16 -37.37
C THR A 3 -45.51 45.17 -38.28
N ASP A 4 -46.50 44.39 -37.82
CA ASP A 4 -47.18 44.22 -36.52
C ASP A 4 -48.01 42.92 -36.53
N GLN A 5 -48.21 42.32 -35.34
CA GLN A 5 -49.46 41.81 -34.72
C GLN A 5 -50.62 41.25 -35.61
N ASN A 6 -51.41 40.23 -35.26
CA ASN A 6 -51.69 39.52 -34.01
C ASN A 6 -52.71 38.37 -34.30
N LEU A 7 -52.80 37.43 -33.35
CA LEU A 7 -54.00 36.68 -32.92
C LEU A 7 -54.63 35.61 -33.86
N ASN A 8 -54.57 34.36 -33.40
CA ASN A 8 -55.71 33.45 -33.44
C ASN A 8 -55.71 32.53 -32.20
N GLU A 9 -56.91 32.35 -31.65
CA GLU A 9 -57.24 31.67 -30.40
C GLU A 9 -57.32 30.12 -30.56
N ALA A 10 -57.27 29.45 -29.40
CA ALA A 10 -57.13 28.03 -29.06
C ALA A 10 -58.36 27.13 -29.45
N PRO A 11 -58.49 25.81 -29.13
CA PRO A 11 -57.71 25.01 -28.15
C PRO A 11 -57.45 23.49 -28.42
N LEU A 12 -56.59 22.93 -27.55
CA LEU A 12 -56.56 21.56 -26.93
C LEU A 12 -56.69 20.29 -27.79
N PHE A 13 -55.63 19.45 -27.78
CA PHE A 13 -55.64 18.09 -27.21
C PHE A 13 -54.19 17.60 -27.07
N VAL A 14 -53.72 17.49 -25.82
CA VAL A 14 -52.47 16.84 -25.41
C VAL A 14 -52.86 15.42 -24.99
N ASP A 15 -52.22 14.41 -25.58
CA ASP A 15 -52.34 13.02 -25.11
C ASP A 15 -51.06 12.68 -24.34
N GLU A 16 -51.24 12.48 -23.04
CA GLU A 16 -50.22 12.17 -22.04
C GLU A 16 -49.79 10.70 -22.18
N ARG A 17 -48.48 10.46 -22.32
CA ARG A 17 -47.86 9.23 -21.81
C ARG A 17 -46.69 9.61 -20.94
N GLU A 18 -46.98 9.66 -19.65
CA GLU A 18 -46.01 9.82 -18.57
C GLU A 18 -45.00 8.67 -18.60
N GLY A 19 -43.72 9.01 -18.77
CA GLY A 19 -42.59 8.16 -18.39
C GLY A 19 -42.13 8.55 -16.98
N PRO A 20 -41.61 7.62 -16.17
CA PRO A 20 -41.40 7.89 -14.75
C PRO A 20 -40.31 8.96 -14.53
N THR A 21 -40.62 9.87 -13.61
CA THR A 21 -39.77 10.98 -13.15
C THR A 21 -38.61 10.52 -12.28
N LEU A 22 -37.54 11.31 -12.33
CA LEU A 22 -36.17 11.01 -11.88
C LEU A 22 -35.91 11.39 -10.40
N ASP A 23 -36.85 11.12 -9.49
CA ASP A 23 -36.74 11.52 -8.07
C ASP A 23 -36.80 10.39 -7.01
N ASP A 24 -36.83 9.10 -7.40
CA ASP A 24 -36.91 7.97 -6.44
C ASP A 24 -35.62 7.14 -6.28
N PHE A 25 -34.44 7.77 -6.23
CA PHE A 25 -33.18 7.09 -5.84
C PHE A 25 -32.40 7.83 -4.74
N GLN A 26 -33.11 8.27 -3.70
CA GLN A 26 -32.51 8.59 -2.41
C GLN A 26 -33.20 7.74 -1.33
N ASN A 27 -32.38 7.00 -0.57
CA ASN A 27 -32.69 6.09 0.54
C ASN A 27 -32.87 4.60 0.18
N SER A 28 -31.78 3.84 0.33
CA SER A 28 -31.79 2.43 0.77
C SER A 28 -30.35 1.97 1.01
N GLU A 29 -29.81 2.33 2.17
CA GLU A 29 -28.88 1.45 2.87
C GLU A 29 -29.77 0.61 3.80
N ASP A 30 -29.69 -0.72 3.67
CA ASP A 30 -30.39 -1.80 4.40
C ASP A 30 -31.52 -2.53 3.64
N GLU A 31 -31.35 -3.87 3.51
CA GLU A 31 -32.27 -4.98 3.11
C GLU A 31 -32.06 -5.68 1.73
N PRO A 32 -32.35 -7.01 1.62
CA PRO A 32 -31.51 -7.97 0.91
C PRO A 32 -31.87 -8.21 -0.57
N ASP A 33 -30.85 -8.53 -1.36
CA ASP A 33 -30.94 -8.85 -2.79
C ASP A 33 -31.87 -10.06 -3.06
N GLY A 34 -33.02 -9.78 -3.68
CA GLY A 34 -33.91 -10.77 -4.27
C GLY A 34 -33.38 -11.32 -5.60
N GLU A 35 -33.12 -12.64 -5.58
CA GLU A 35 -33.25 -13.65 -6.64
C GLU A 35 -33.24 -13.21 -8.12
N ALA A 36 -32.18 -13.65 -8.82
CA ALA A 36 -32.25 -13.94 -10.25
C ALA A 36 -32.07 -15.46 -10.45
N GLU A 37 -33.03 -16.07 -11.12
CA GLU A 37 -33.16 -17.51 -11.37
C GLU A 37 -31.89 -18.14 -11.98
N GLY A 38 -31.58 -19.35 -11.51
CA GLY A 38 -30.33 -20.06 -11.79
C GLY A 38 -30.18 -20.57 -13.22
N ILE A 39 -28.92 -20.68 -13.64
CA ILE A 39 -28.48 -21.48 -14.81
C ILE A 39 -27.36 -22.43 -14.31
N PRO A 40 -27.34 -23.72 -14.69
CA PRO A 40 -26.58 -24.75 -13.98
C PRO A 40 -25.05 -24.66 -14.13
N ASP A 41 -24.35 -24.92 -13.03
CA ASP A 41 -22.88 -24.96 -12.82
C ASP A 41 -22.09 -26.04 -13.59
N SER A 42 -22.58 -26.55 -14.73
CA SER A 42 -22.00 -27.72 -15.40
C SER A 42 -21.29 -27.46 -16.74
N ILE A 43 -21.04 -26.21 -17.14
CA ILE A 43 -20.38 -25.89 -18.43
C ILE A 43 -19.01 -25.22 -18.27
N PHE A 44 -18.59 -24.86 -17.07
CA PHE A 44 -17.31 -24.15 -16.85
C PHE A 44 -16.45 -24.82 -15.77
N SER A 45 -15.98 -26.02 -16.07
CA SER A 45 -14.87 -26.64 -15.36
C SER A 45 -13.97 -27.39 -16.34
N GLU A 46 -13.17 -26.63 -17.08
CA GLU A 46 -11.89 -27.11 -17.60
C GLU A 46 -10.85 -26.05 -17.24
N GLU A 47 -10.05 -26.37 -16.21
CA GLU A 47 -8.78 -25.69 -15.95
C GLU A 47 -7.83 -26.10 -17.07
N GLU A 48 -7.50 -25.19 -17.99
CA GLU A 48 -6.35 -25.41 -18.86
C GLU A 48 -5.05 -25.16 -18.06
N PRO A 49 -4.02 -26.00 -18.26
CA PRO A 49 -2.76 -25.90 -17.54
C PRO A 49 -2.01 -24.66 -18.01
N ASP A 50 -1.54 -23.85 -17.05
CA ASP A 50 -0.62 -22.75 -17.31
C ASP A 50 0.77 -23.36 -17.58
N ASP A 51 1.03 -23.75 -18.84
CA ASP A 51 2.31 -24.32 -19.32
C ASP A 51 3.42 -23.25 -19.36
N ASN A 52 3.68 -22.62 -18.22
CA ASN A 52 4.95 -21.98 -17.89
C ASN A 52 5.31 -22.36 -16.45
N GLU A 53 5.39 -23.66 -16.16
CA GLU A 53 6.12 -24.17 -15.02
C GLU A 53 7.61 -23.81 -15.19
N THR A 54 8.01 -22.65 -14.69
CA THR A 54 9.37 -22.54 -14.15
C THR A 54 9.47 -23.61 -13.08
N GLU A 55 10.24 -24.68 -13.34
CA GLU A 55 10.58 -25.71 -12.35
C GLU A 55 11.00 -25.01 -11.05
N LEU A 56 10.14 -25.02 -10.03
CA LEU A 56 10.52 -24.59 -8.69
C LEU A 56 11.65 -25.52 -8.24
N ASN A 57 12.76 -24.94 -7.80
CA ASN A 57 13.83 -25.73 -7.21
C ASN A 57 13.30 -26.44 -5.95
N TRP A 58 13.74 -27.65 -5.68
CA TRP A 58 13.28 -28.45 -4.54
C TRP A 58 13.46 -27.72 -3.19
N ILE A 59 14.48 -26.84 -3.10
CA ILE A 59 14.74 -25.98 -1.94
C ILE A 59 13.62 -24.94 -1.77
N ASP A 60 13.22 -24.29 -2.87
CA ASP A 60 12.17 -23.27 -2.87
C ASP A 60 10.83 -23.86 -2.39
N MET A 61 10.55 -25.11 -2.76
CA MET A 61 9.35 -25.81 -2.29
C MET A 61 9.37 -26.10 -0.79
N ILE A 62 10.53 -26.42 -0.22
CA ILE A 62 10.68 -26.70 1.21
C ILE A 62 10.52 -25.42 2.03
N ASP A 63 11.12 -24.32 1.60
CA ASP A 63 11.04 -23.04 2.30
C ASP A 63 9.59 -22.50 2.29
N VAL A 64 8.92 -22.57 1.13
CA VAL A 64 7.48 -22.24 1.01
C VAL A 64 6.63 -23.12 1.92
N ALA A 65 6.89 -24.42 1.94
CA ALA A 65 6.18 -25.37 2.79
C ALA A 65 6.35 -25.06 4.29
N MET A 66 7.56 -24.72 4.73
CA MET A 66 7.84 -24.39 6.13
C MET A 66 7.14 -23.10 6.57
N GLU A 67 7.18 -22.06 5.73
CA GLU A 67 6.48 -20.79 6.00
C GLU A 67 4.96 -20.99 6.04
N GLN A 68 4.42 -21.81 5.14
CA GLN A 68 2.99 -22.13 5.12
C GLN A 68 2.55 -22.95 6.33
N ILE A 69 3.37 -23.90 6.82
CA ILE A 69 3.13 -24.61 8.10
C ILE A 69 3.09 -23.63 9.27
N GLY A 70 4.01 -22.66 9.30
CA GLY A 70 4.04 -21.58 10.29
C GLY A 70 2.76 -20.75 10.32
N SER A 71 2.10 -20.62 9.16
CA SER A 71 0.88 -19.84 8.97
C SER A 71 -0.43 -20.60 9.26
N GLU A 72 -0.38 -21.90 9.59
CA GLU A 72 -1.58 -22.71 9.86
C GLU A 72 -2.19 -22.38 11.24
N PRO A 73 -3.53 -22.24 11.35
CA PRO A 73 -4.19 -22.02 12.64
C PRO A 73 -4.05 -23.24 13.57
N LYS A 74 -3.91 -23.00 14.87
CA LYS A 74 -3.84 -24.07 15.89
C LYS A 74 -5.12 -24.90 15.88
N ASP A 75 -5.03 -26.17 15.50
CA ASP A 75 -6.16 -27.08 15.52
C ASP A 75 -6.50 -27.47 16.97
N ARG A 76 -7.80 -27.45 17.34
CA ARG A 76 -8.26 -27.61 18.72
C ARG A 76 -8.45 -29.07 19.17
N THR A 77 -7.89 -30.06 18.47
CA THR A 77 -8.16 -31.48 18.80
C THR A 77 -6.92 -32.36 18.88
N CYS A 78 -6.35 -32.48 20.08
CA CYS A 78 -5.51 -33.63 20.45
C CYS A 78 -6.32 -34.54 21.38
N ASN A 79 -6.74 -35.71 20.88
CA ASN A 79 -7.27 -36.82 21.70
C ASN A 79 -6.10 -37.68 22.23
N PRO A 80 -6.25 -38.38 23.37
CA PRO A 80 -5.12 -38.98 24.10
C PRO A 80 -4.58 -40.27 23.43
N PRO A 81 -3.32 -40.65 23.73
CA PRO A 81 -2.54 -41.54 22.85
C PRO A 81 -2.58 -43.05 23.17
N PHE A 82 -2.40 -43.88 22.12
CA PHE A 82 -2.08 -45.32 22.21
C PHE A 82 -0.56 -45.57 22.14
N SER A 83 -0.04 -46.69 22.65
CA SER A 83 1.39 -46.90 22.95
C SER A 83 2.44 -46.64 21.84
N ASN A 84 2.11 -46.81 20.56
CA ASN A 84 3.03 -46.50 19.45
C ASN A 84 3.07 -45.00 19.09
N PHE A 85 2.10 -44.22 19.58
CA PHE A 85 2.03 -42.76 19.41
C PHE A 85 3.17 -42.07 20.16
N CYS A 86 3.52 -42.55 21.36
CA CYS A 86 4.54 -41.90 22.20
C CYS A 86 5.97 -41.98 21.64
N GLN A 87 6.29 -42.95 20.77
CA GLN A 87 7.66 -43.12 20.25
C GLN A 87 8.00 -42.12 19.14
N GLU A 88 7.07 -41.89 18.20
CA GLU A 88 7.28 -40.89 17.15
C GLU A 88 7.28 -39.48 17.74
N GLU A 89 6.37 -39.17 18.67
CA GLU A 89 6.33 -37.85 19.34
C GLU A 89 7.57 -37.56 20.16
N THR A 90 8.10 -38.53 20.91
CA THR A 90 9.34 -38.32 21.67
C THR A 90 10.54 -38.06 20.75
N MET A 91 10.62 -38.75 19.61
CA MET A 91 11.64 -38.46 18.59
C MET A 91 11.48 -37.06 17.99
N ILE A 92 10.24 -36.63 17.75
CA ILE A 92 9.94 -35.28 17.27
C ILE A 92 10.34 -34.26 18.32
N ASP A 93 9.95 -34.42 19.58
CA ASP A 93 10.25 -33.50 20.68
C ASP A 93 11.74 -33.35 20.93
N ASP A 94 12.50 -34.45 20.82
CA ASP A 94 13.95 -34.46 20.96
C ASP A 94 14.72 -33.94 19.73
N LEU A 95 14.04 -33.63 18.62
CA LEU A 95 14.69 -33.18 17.38
C LEU A 95 15.46 -31.87 17.56
N THR A 96 16.73 -31.86 17.15
CA THR A 96 17.62 -30.68 17.11
C THR A 96 18.30 -30.58 15.74
N PRO A 97 18.80 -29.40 15.33
CA PRO A 97 19.44 -29.20 14.02
C PRO A 97 20.56 -30.20 13.70
N ASP A 98 21.31 -30.62 14.71
CA ASP A 98 22.47 -31.51 14.54
C ASP A 98 22.09 -33.00 14.37
N LYS A 99 20.84 -33.37 14.64
CA LYS A 99 20.40 -34.77 14.67
C LYS A 99 20.00 -35.35 13.32
N THR A 100 19.67 -34.50 12.35
CA THR A 100 19.15 -34.94 11.05
C THR A 100 19.56 -33.99 9.93
N SER A 101 19.88 -34.57 8.77
CA SER A 101 20.13 -33.80 7.54
C SER A 101 18.87 -33.19 6.96
N TRP A 102 17.69 -33.57 7.45
CA TRP A 102 16.38 -33.13 6.98
C TRP A 102 15.73 -32.09 7.90
N TYR A 103 16.48 -31.53 8.86
CA TYR A 103 15.96 -30.52 9.79
C TYR A 103 15.28 -29.37 9.01
N PRO A 104 14.07 -28.93 9.39
CA PRO A 104 13.38 -29.20 10.66
C PRO A 104 12.55 -30.50 10.69
N PHE A 105 12.56 -31.29 9.63
CA PHE A 105 11.86 -32.57 9.58
C PHE A 105 12.73 -33.71 10.15
N LEU A 106 12.09 -34.71 10.74
CA LEU A 106 12.80 -35.88 11.31
C LEU A 106 13.64 -36.59 10.24
N ASN A 107 13.04 -36.79 9.07
CA ASN A 107 13.61 -37.44 7.91
C ASN A 107 12.86 -37.00 6.63
N LYS A 108 13.23 -37.59 5.49
CA LYS A 108 12.62 -37.32 4.19
C LYS A 108 11.12 -37.62 4.15
N GLU A 109 10.69 -38.70 4.81
CA GLU A 109 9.30 -39.16 4.81
C GLU A 109 8.38 -38.15 5.51
N TYR A 110 8.84 -37.50 6.58
CA TYR A 110 8.11 -36.40 7.24
C TYR A 110 7.96 -35.17 6.36
N LEU A 111 8.98 -34.85 5.56
CA LEU A 111 8.88 -33.76 4.58
C LEU A 111 7.85 -34.10 3.49
N VAL A 112 7.97 -35.29 2.86
CA VAL A 112 7.06 -35.73 1.80
C VAL A 112 5.63 -35.78 2.30
N ALA A 113 5.40 -36.33 3.48
CA ALA A 113 4.08 -36.37 4.09
C ALA A 113 3.54 -34.98 4.38
N SER A 114 4.37 -34.06 4.88
CA SER A 114 3.96 -32.66 5.11
C SER A 114 3.55 -31.98 3.80
N LEU A 115 4.28 -32.20 2.70
CA LEU A 115 3.95 -31.67 1.38
C LEU A 115 2.65 -32.28 0.83
N LEU A 116 2.43 -33.58 1.03
CA LEU A 116 1.22 -34.28 0.59
C LEU A 116 -0.03 -33.85 1.36
N VAL A 117 0.10 -33.63 2.67
CA VAL A 117 -1.00 -33.07 3.47
C VAL A 117 -1.44 -31.72 2.89
N GLY A 118 -0.52 -30.99 2.25
CA GLY A 118 -0.77 -29.69 1.65
C GLY A 118 -0.87 -28.60 2.72
N TYR A 119 -1.04 -27.36 2.27
CA TYR A 119 -1.09 -26.19 3.14
C TYR A 119 -2.20 -25.24 2.70
N LEU A 120 -2.73 -24.47 3.64
CA LEU A 120 -3.80 -23.48 3.41
C LEU A 120 -4.98 -24.08 2.63
N TYR A 121 -5.21 -23.65 1.37
CA TYR A 121 -6.37 -24.06 0.56
C TYR A 121 -6.22 -25.42 -0.13
N LYS A 122 -5.05 -26.08 -0.02
CA LYS A 122 -4.76 -27.38 -0.64
C LYS A 122 -4.66 -28.52 0.39
N ILE A 123 -5.21 -28.34 1.59
CA ILE A 123 -5.14 -29.36 2.64
C ILE A 123 -6.02 -30.55 2.27
N ILE A 124 -5.43 -31.75 2.25
CA ILE A 124 -6.16 -32.99 2.02
C ILE A 124 -6.79 -33.48 3.33
N SER A 125 -7.92 -34.20 3.24
CA SER A 125 -8.56 -34.78 4.42
C SER A 125 -7.68 -35.88 5.04
N ARG A 126 -7.83 -36.10 6.35
CA ARG A 126 -7.17 -37.21 7.06
C ARG A 126 -7.44 -38.56 6.39
N ASP A 127 -8.66 -38.79 5.91
CA ASP A 127 -9.03 -40.02 5.21
C ASP A 127 -8.31 -40.16 3.87
N MET A 128 -8.20 -39.07 3.09
CA MET A 128 -7.47 -39.07 1.83
C MET A 128 -5.97 -39.27 2.06
N TYR A 129 -5.40 -38.67 3.10
CA TYR A 129 -4.01 -38.92 3.52
C TYR A 129 -3.79 -40.40 3.88
N HIS A 130 -4.67 -41.01 4.67
CA HIS A 130 -4.59 -42.44 5.02
C HIS A 130 -4.69 -43.35 3.80
N GLN A 131 -5.53 -43.00 2.81
CA GLN A 131 -5.60 -43.73 1.55
C GLN A 131 -4.28 -43.64 0.78
N ILE A 132 -3.71 -42.43 0.64
CA ILE A 132 -2.43 -42.22 -0.02
C ILE A 132 -1.30 -42.97 0.70
N GLN A 133 -1.25 -42.88 2.03
CA GLN A 133 -0.29 -43.60 2.87
C GLN A 133 -0.40 -45.12 2.66
N SER A 134 -1.63 -45.67 2.60
CA SER A 134 -1.86 -47.09 2.36
C SER A 134 -1.40 -47.53 0.97
N ILE A 135 -1.69 -46.73 -0.05
CA ILE A 135 -1.23 -46.98 -1.44
C ILE A 135 0.30 -46.96 -1.51
N LEU A 136 0.94 -45.96 -0.92
CA LEU A 136 2.40 -45.82 -0.93
C LEU A 136 3.11 -46.93 -0.14
N THR A 137 2.45 -47.48 0.88
CA THR A 137 2.94 -48.65 1.61
C THR A 137 3.08 -49.88 0.70
N LEU A 138 2.20 -50.04 -0.30
CA LEU A 138 2.32 -51.10 -1.31
C LEU A 138 3.59 -50.97 -2.17
N TYR A 139 4.12 -49.76 -2.30
CA TYR A 139 5.37 -49.44 -2.98
C TYR A 139 6.56 -49.32 -2.03
N HIS A 140 6.45 -49.84 -0.80
CA HIS A 140 7.48 -49.78 0.24
C HIS A 140 7.89 -48.37 0.68
N VAL A 141 7.02 -47.37 0.49
CA VAL A 141 7.20 -46.01 1.01
C VAL A 141 6.34 -45.87 2.28
N ILE A 142 7.00 -45.79 3.44
CA ILE A 142 6.33 -45.69 4.74
C ILE A 142 6.30 -44.22 5.16
N LEU A 143 5.16 -43.56 4.96
CA LEU A 143 4.96 -42.19 5.45
C LEU A 143 4.55 -42.19 6.93
N PRO A 144 4.87 -41.13 7.70
CA PRO A 144 4.41 -40.98 9.08
C PRO A 144 2.89 -40.90 9.18
N ARG A 145 2.37 -41.20 10.37
CA ARG A 145 0.93 -41.10 10.65
C ARG A 145 0.49 -39.64 10.68
N TRP A 146 -0.81 -39.43 10.46
CA TRP A 146 -1.42 -38.10 10.50
C TRP A 146 -1.08 -37.34 11.79
N GLU A 147 -1.18 -38.01 12.94
CA GLU A 147 -0.95 -37.38 14.25
C GLU A 147 0.50 -36.95 14.43
N ALA A 148 1.45 -37.79 14.00
CA ALA A 148 2.87 -37.46 14.04
C ALA A 148 3.22 -36.29 13.10
N ILE A 149 2.52 -36.15 11.98
CA ILE A 149 2.67 -34.98 11.10
C ILE A 149 2.12 -33.73 11.76
N GLN A 150 0.96 -33.81 12.41
CA GLN A 150 0.39 -32.67 13.15
C GLN A 150 1.30 -32.24 14.30
N HIS A 151 1.86 -33.19 15.05
CA HIS A 151 2.83 -32.89 16.11
C HIS A 151 4.13 -32.28 15.56
N MET A 152 4.64 -32.82 14.45
CA MET A 152 5.80 -32.23 13.75
C MET A 152 5.50 -30.80 13.27
N ARG A 153 4.35 -30.56 12.66
CA ARG A 153 3.92 -29.24 12.21
C ARG A 153 3.79 -28.26 13.37
N ALA A 154 3.20 -28.70 14.48
CA ALA A 154 3.14 -27.91 15.71
C ALA A 154 4.55 -27.58 16.23
N LYS A 155 5.49 -28.53 16.19
CA LYS A 155 6.89 -28.28 16.54
C LYS A 155 7.55 -27.29 15.58
N ILE A 156 7.37 -27.42 14.27
CA ILE A 156 7.87 -26.46 13.27
C ILE A 156 7.29 -25.07 13.52
N GLN A 157 5.99 -24.96 13.86
CA GLN A 157 5.38 -23.69 14.24
C GLN A 157 6.07 -23.06 15.44
N THR A 158 6.55 -23.84 16.43
CA THR A 158 7.33 -23.25 17.54
C THR A 158 8.66 -22.62 17.11
N LEU A 159 9.22 -23.03 15.96
CA LEU A 159 10.44 -22.44 15.40
C LEU A 159 10.18 -21.09 14.73
N ILE A 160 8.95 -20.90 14.21
CA ILE A 160 8.53 -19.73 13.42
C ILE A 160 7.36 -19.03 14.10
N ASN A 161 7.30 -19.07 15.45
CA ASN A 161 6.12 -18.60 16.17
C ASN A 161 6.06 -17.08 16.20
N HIS A 162 5.23 -16.51 15.32
CA HIS A 162 4.94 -15.08 15.30
C HIS A 162 4.06 -14.65 16.46
N THR A 163 4.33 -13.45 16.96
CA THR A 163 3.47 -12.78 17.95
C THR A 163 2.26 -12.17 17.28
N ILE A 164 1.09 -12.49 17.84
CA ILE A 164 -0.18 -11.86 17.47
C ILE A 164 -0.38 -10.66 18.40
N ILE A 165 -0.52 -9.49 17.80
CA ILE A 165 -0.87 -8.25 18.49
C ILE A 165 -2.38 -8.19 18.58
N GLU A 166 -2.89 -8.17 19.81
CA GLU A 166 -4.31 -8.03 20.11
C GLU A 166 -4.60 -6.62 20.59
N LYS A 167 -5.62 -5.97 20.02
CA LYS A 167 -6.02 -4.62 20.40
C LYS A 167 -7.50 -4.41 20.18
N GLU A 168 -8.10 -3.58 21.02
CA GLU A 168 -9.47 -3.10 20.82
C GLU A 168 -9.47 -1.78 20.04
N SER A 169 -10.32 -1.68 19.02
CA SER A 169 -10.46 -0.47 18.18
C SER A 169 -11.08 0.68 18.97
N VAL A 170 -10.96 1.90 18.43
CA VAL A 170 -11.64 3.08 19.01
C VAL A 170 -13.16 2.93 19.15
N PHE A 171 -13.77 1.98 18.42
CA PHE A 171 -15.20 1.68 18.47
C PHE A 171 -15.54 0.39 19.25
N GLY A 172 -14.56 -0.23 19.91
CA GLY A 172 -14.79 -1.43 20.73
C GLY A 172 -14.72 -2.75 19.97
N ASN A 173 -14.22 -2.75 18.74
CA ASN A 173 -14.06 -3.98 17.95
C ASN A 173 -12.73 -4.66 18.30
N PRO A 174 -12.70 -5.98 18.58
CA PRO A 174 -11.44 -6.70 18.73
C PRO A 174 -10.72 -6.77 17.39
N MET A 175 -9.42 -6.54 17.42
CA MET A 175 -8.55 -6.56 16.25
C MET A 175 -7.29 -7.36 16.55
N PHE A 176 -6.83 -8.07 15.53
CA PHE A 176 -5.67 -8.94 15.59
C PHE A 176 -4.75 -8.61 14.42
N ALA A 177 -3.45 -8.52 14.67
CA ALA A 177 -2.44 -8.32 13.64
C ALA A 177 -1.21 -9.17 13.91
N LEU A 178 -0.54 -9.61 12.85
CA LEU A 178 0.81 -10.14 12.92
C LEU A 178 1.80 -9.00 13.19
N ASN A 179 2.89 -9.34 13.87
CA ASN A 179 3.97 -8.41 14.14
C ASN A 179 4.86 -8.22 12.91
N ALA A 180 4.76 -7.04 12.28
CA ALA A 180 5.50 -6.73 11.05
C ALA A 180 7.03 -6.80 11.23
N LYS A 181 7.56 -6.59 12.44
CA LYS A 181 9.00 -6.68 12.73
C LYS A 181 9.53 -8.09 12.52
N GLU A 182 8.75 -9.07 12.94
CA GLU A 182 9.15 -10.48 12.87
C GLU A 182 9.12 -10.94 11.42
N ILE A 183 8.07 -10.59 10.67
CA ILE A 183 7.99 -10.88 9.22
C ILE A 183 9.19 -10.29 8.46
N ILE A 184 9.53 -9.01 8.70
CA ILE A 184 10.69 -8.38 8.05
C ILE A 184 12.01 -9.03 8.51
N SER A 185 12.07 -9.52 9.74
CA SER A 185 13.24 -10.25 10.25
C SER A 185 13.42 -11.59 9.55
N ASP A 186 12.32 -12.28 9.25
CA ASP A 186 12.33 -13.55 8.53
C ASP A 186 12.84 -13.37 7.09
N ASP A 187 12.40 -12.32 6.40
CA ASP A 187 12.91 -11.99 5.05
C ASP A 187 14.43 -11.73 5.04
N LEU A 188 14.97 -11.17 6.13
CA LEU A 188 16.41 -10.96 6.29
C LEU A 188 17.18 -12.25 6.62
N MET A 189 16.50 -13.21 7.26
CA MET A 189 17.06 -14.53 7.57
C MET A 189 16.93 -15.49 6.39
N ASN A 190 16.01 -15.23 5.47
CA ASN A 190 15.73 -16.07 4.33
C ASN A 190 16.82 -15.95 3.25
N PRO A 191 17.56 -17.04 2.94
CA PRO A 191 18.63 -17.03 1.94
C PRO A 191 18.12 -16.84 0.50
N LEU A 192 16.85 -17.10 0.22
CA LEU A 192 16.23 -16.91 -1.09
C LEU A 192 15.80 -15.46 -1.34
N VAL A 193 15.59 -14.67 -0.28
CA VAL A 193 15.06 -13.30 -0.37
C VAL A 193 16.15 -12.28 -0.10
N ALA A 194 16.87 -12.44 1.02
CA ALA A 194 17.81 -11.45 1.53
C ALA A 194 18.89 -11.00 0.52
N PRO A 195 19.45 -11.87 -0.36
CA PRO A 195 20.42 -11.44 -1.37
C PRO A 195 19.89 -10.43 -2.39
N HIS A 196 18.57 -10.36 -2.55
CA HIS A 196 17.92 -9.50 -3.55
C HIS A 196 17.40 -8.18 -2.98
N ILE A 197 17.48 -7.97 -1.66
CA ILE A 197 16.96 -6.78 -1.01
C ILE A 197 17.94 -5.61 -1.17
N ASP A 198 17.49 -4.54 -1.82
CA ASP A 198 18.18 -3.25 -1.77
C ASP A 198 17.95 -2.55 -0.42
N PHE A 199 19.03 -2.04 0.18
CA PHE A 199 18.97 -1.27 1.44
C PHE A 199 19.20 0.23 1.25
N PHE A 200 19.49 0.65 0.02
CA PHE A 200 19.80 2.02 -0.35
C PHE A 200 19.01 2.40 -1.60
N ALA A 201 18.65 3.67 -1.70
CA ALA A 201 18.13 4.19 -2.95
C ALA A 201 19.23 4.22 -4.03
N GLU A 202 18.84 4.00 -5.28
CA GLU A 202 19.71 4.01 -6.45
C GLU A 202 19.38 5.24 -7.33
N GLU A 203 20.39 6.04 -7.65
CA GLU A 203 20.24 7.20 -8.53
C GLU A 203 20.51 6.81 -9.99
N THR A 204 19.48 6.90 -10.83
CA THR A 204 19.53 6.49 -12.24
C THR A 204 19.49 7.65 -13.24
N LYS A 205 19.44 8.91 -12.76
CA LYS A 205 19.32 10.13 -13.57
C LYS A 205 18.08 10.13 -14.47
N GLY A 206 17.02 9.47 -14.01
CA GLY A 206 15.75 9.36 -14.74
C GLY A 206 15.72 8.26 -15.81
N ASN A 207 16.78 7.46 -15.95
CA ASN A 207 16.87 6.43 -16.98
C ASN A 207 16.58 5.04 -16.39
N ASN A 208 15.98 4.15 -17.18
CA ASN A 208 15.80 2.73 -16.85
C ASN A 208 15.31 2.48 -15.42
N ILE A 209 14.35 3.27 -14.95
CA ILE A 209 13.76 3.06 -13.63
C ILE A 209 12.87 1.82 -13.77
N TYR A 210 13.05 0.81 -12.92
CA TYR A 210 12.22 -0.41 -12.92
C TYR A 210 11.84 -0.95 -11.54
N LYS A 211 12.49 -0.49 -10.46
CA LYS A 211 12.29 -0.98 -9.08
C LYS A 211 12.13 0.18 -8.09
N ALA A 212 11.53 -0.06 -6.92
CA ALA A 212 11.19 1.01 -5.98
C ALA A 212 12.41 1.65 -5.31
N SER A 213 13.55 0.96 -5.22
CA SER A 213 14.83 1.55 -4.80
C SER A 213 15.31 2.68 -5.71
N GLN A 214 14.81 2.78 -6.94
CA GLN A 214 15.10 3.87 -7.87
C GLN A 214 14.06 5.00 -7.82
N SER A 215 13.12 4.96 -6.87
CA SER A 215 12.08 5.96 -6.73
C SER A 215 12.60 7.30 -6.20
N ASN A 216 11.99 8.39 -6.66
CA ASN A 216 12.27 9.72 -6.09
C ASN A 216 11.90 9.79 -4.60
N LYS A 217 10.84 9.09 -4.18
CA LYS A 217 10.41 9.06 -2.78
C LYS A 217 11.55 8.62 -1.86
N TRP A 218 12.10 7.43 -2.11
CA TRP A 218 13.17 6.87 -1.30
C TRP A 218 14.47 7.69 -1.41
N LEU A 219 14.82 8.16 -2.61
CA LEU A 219 16.07 8.89 -2.82
C LEU A 219 16.06 10.34 -2.27
N LYS A 220 14.93 11.05 -2.42
CA LYS A 220 14.89 12.53 -2.32
C LYS A 220 13.90 13.05 -1.28
N GLU A 221 12.77 12.38 -1.10
CA GLU A 221 11.61 13.00 -0.45
C GLU A 221 11.40 12.54 1.00
N LEU A 222 12.05 11.47 1.45
CA LEU A 222 12.04 11.07 2.86
C LEU A 222 12.62 12.18 3.74
N ALA A 223 12.06 12.34 4.94
CA ALA A 223 12.56 13.26 5.95
C ALA A 223 13.96 12.81 6.45
N PRO A 224 14.83 13.72 6.93
CA PRO A 224 16.22 13.39 7.28
C PRO A 224 16.40 12.22 8.24
N ASP A 225 15.47 12.03 9.18
CA ASP A 225 15.41 10.95 10.18
C ASP A 225 14.91 9.60 9.63
N LEU A 226 14.16 9.63 8.52
CA LEU A 226 13.63 8.44 7.85
C LEU A 226 14.48 7.98 6.66
N ARG A 227 15.44 8.79 6.20
CA ARG A 227 16.41 8.40 5.16
C ARG A 227 17.32 7.28 5.66
N VAL A 228 18.10 6.72 4.75
CA VAL A 228 19.21 5.83 5.11
C VAL A 228 20.19 6.56 6.05
N GLN A 229 20.27 6.10 7.29
CA GLN A 229 21.04 6.80 8.33
C GLN A 229 22.51 6.42 8.38
N MET A 230 22.91 5.27 7.83
CA MET A 230 24.27 4.76 7.97
C MET A 230 24.77 4.13 6.69
N VAL A 231 26.05 4.35 6.39
CA VAL A 231 26.78 3.61 5.37
C VAL A 231 28.09 3.05 5.92
N LYS A 232 28.38 1.80 5.59
CA LYS A 232 29.63 1.13 5.92
C LYS A 232 30.60 1.30 4.75
N SER A 233 31.73 1.95 5.02
CA SER A 233 32.83 2.06 4.06
C SER A 233 33.61 0.76 3.88
N LYS A 234 34.39 0.65 2.79
CA LYS A 234 35.30 -0.50 2.58
C LYS A 234 36.29 -0.70 3.72
N ASN A 235 36.68 0.38 4.41
CA ASN A 235 37.56 0.36 5.58
C ASN A 235 36.86 -0.05 6.90
N LYS A 236 35.66 -0.66 6.81
CA LYS A 236 34.83 -1.11 7.95
C LYS A 236 34.44 0.00 8.94
N LYS A 237 34.51 1.28 8.55
CA LYS A 237 34.03 2.42 9.35
C LYS A 237 32.56 2.72 9.02
N HIS A 238 31.79 3.08 10.04
CA HIS A 238 30.39 3.49 9.92
C HIS A 238 30.26 5.01 9.93
N PHE A 239 29.76 5.55 8.82
CA PHE A 239 29.43 6.97 8.67
C PHE A 239 27.92 7.14 8.76
N TYR A 240 27.49 8.16 9.48
CA TYR A 240 26.08 8.41 9.74
C TYR A 240 25.63 9.72 9.10
N ASN A 241 24.36 9.76 8.74
CA ASN A 241 23.73 10.94 8.16
C ASN A 241 23.75 12.08 9.18
N LEU A 242 23.97 13.30 8.70
CA LEU A 242 24.07 14.52 9.50
C LEU A 242 25.21 14.54 10.55
N GLU A 243 26.14 13.59 10.53
CA GLU A 243 27.35 13.66 11.36
C GLU A 243 28.55 14.22 10.57
N PRO A 244 29.30 15.20 11.10
CA PRO A 244 30.48 15.71 10.43
C PRO A 244 31.52 14.62 10.16
N VAL A 245 32.04 14.57 8.94
CA VAL A 245 33.10 13.65 8.50
C VAL A 245 34.29 14.43 7.98
N LYS A 246 35.50 13.93 8.23
CA LYS A 246 36.71 14.45 7.60
C LYS A 246 37.00 13.64 6.35
N MET A 247 37.09 14.32 5.22
CA MET A 247 37.44 13.75 3.93
C MET A 247 38.97 13.58 3.81
N LYS A 248 39.43 12.68 2.92
CA LYS A 248 40.87 12.47 2.62
C LYS A 248 41.60 13.74 2.15
N ASN A 249 40.88 14.69 1.55
CA ASN A 249 41.43 15.99 1.16
C ASN A 249 41.55 16.98 2.33
N GLY A 250 41.27 16.54 3.56
CA GLY A 250 41.34 17.34 4.78
C GLY A 250 40.09 18.15 5.10
N LYS A 251 39.14 18.31 4.17
CA LYS A 251 37.91 19.09 4.38
C LYS A 251 36.96 18.38 5.33
N ILE A 252 36.28 19.14 6.18
CA ILE A 252 35.18 18.66 7.02
C ILE A 252 33.86 18.95 6.30
N THR A 253 33.05 17.93 6.09
CA THR A 253 31.73 18.03 5.44
C THR A 253 30.69 17.29 6.26
N VAL A 254 29.41 17.57 6.02
CA VAL A 254 28.28 16.88 6.66
C VAL A 254 27.52 16.12 5.59
N PRO A 255 27.50 14.78 5.59
CA PRO A 255 26.68 13.98 4.69
C PRO A 255 25.19 14.18 5.02
N VAL A 256 24.36 14.30 4.00
CA VAL A 256 22.90 14.56 4.11
C VAL A 256 22.07 13.46 3.44
N PHE A 257 22.65 12.80 2.42
CA PHE A 257 22.04 11.67 1.72
C PHE A 257 23.10 10.62 1.41
N PHE A 258 22.76 9.34 1.61
CA PHE A 258 23.52 8.19 1.12
C PHE A 258 22.71 7.45 0.06
N TYR A 259 23.35 7.06 -1.03
CA TYR A 259 22.71 6.39 -2.16
C TYR A 259 23.74 5.58 -2.96
N ILE A 260 23.23 4.71 -3.84
CA ILE A 260 24.04 3.95 -4.79
C ILE A 260 23.97 4.61 -6.15
N HIS A 261 25.10 4.68 -6.84
CA HIS A 261 25.18 5.02 -8.26
C HIS A 261 26.20 4.09 -8.92
N GLN A 262 25.83 3.42 -10.01
CA GLN A 262 26.71 2.48 -10.73
C GLN A 262 27.40 1.45 -9.79
N ASN A 263 26.64 0.85 -8.88
CA ASN A 263 27.10 -0.12 -7.87
C ASN A 263 28.12 0.39 -6.84
N GLU A 264 28.34 1.71 -6.75
CA GLU A 264 29.17 2.32 -5.71
C GLU A 264 28.36 3.20 -4.77
N TYR A 265 28.82 3.33 -3.52
CA TYR A 265 28.19 4.15 -2.50
C TYR A 265 28.66 5.60 -2.59
N PHE A 266 27.70 6.52 -2.67
CA PHE A 266 27.93 7.95 -2.68
C PHE A 266 27.23 8.64 -1.51
N ALA A 267 27.78 9.79 -1.14
CA ALA A 267 27.16 10.73 -0.23
C ALA A 267 27.01 12.09 -0.90
N LYS A 268 25.86 12.73 -0.70
CA LYS A 268 25.73 14.19 -0.91
C LYS A 268 26.03 14.88 0.41
N CYS A 269 27.04 15.74 0.38
CA CYS A 269 27.56 16.41 1.55
C CYS A 269 27.48 17.92 1.41
N TYR A 270 27.14 18.60 2.50
CA TYR A 270 27.22 20.04 2.63
C TYR A 270 28.52 20.43 3.35
N THR A 271 29.13 21.55 2.94
CA THR A 271 30.28 22.12 3.67
C THR A 271 29.73 23.07 4.73
N PRO A 272 29.82 22.73 6.03
CA PRO A 272 29.16 23.51 7.08
C PRO A 272 29.75 24.91 7.23
N VAL A 273 28.92 25.84 7.68
CA VAL A 273 29.33 27.20 8.07
C VAL A 273 29.74 27.17 9.54
N TYR A 274 30.80 27.87 9.89
CA TYR A 274 31.30 27.94 11.27
C TYR A 274 31.11 29.34 11.85
N LYS A 275 30.55 29.43 13.05
CA LYS A 275 30.66 30.61 13.91
C LYS A 275 31.52 30.27 15.12
N SER A 276 32.49 31.11 15.43
CA SER A 276 33.32 30.99 16.63
C SER A 276 33.16 32.24 17.48
N ASN A 277 32.84 32.07 18.77
CA ASN A 277 32.62 33.21 19.67
C ASN A 277 33.92 33.74 20.30
N GLN A 278 35.04 33.01 20.20
CA GLN A 278 36.36 33.43 20.70
C GLN A 278 37.47 32.68 19.93
N PRO A 279 38.76 33.07 20.05
CA PRO A 279 39.82 32.46 19.25
C PRO A 279 40.01 30.96 19.45
N ASN A 280 39.49 30.31 20.51
CA ASN A 280 39.99 28.95 20.80
C ASN A 280 39.15 27.95 21.63
N SER A 281 37.81 27.92 21.61
CA SER A 281 37.14 26.69 22.14
C SER A 281 35.73 26.33 21.67
N LYS A 282 34.82 27.29 21.50
CA LYS A 282 33.41 26.98 21.21
C LYS A 282 33.08 27.32 19.77
N ILE A 283 32.68 26.30 19.02
CA ILE A 283 32.36 26.40 17.59
C ILE A 283 30.91 26.00 17.40
N GLN A 284 30.15 26.82 16.70
CA GLN A 284 28.84 26.47 16.20
C GLN A 284 28.98 26.00 14.75
N ILE A 285 28.47 24.81 14.47
CA ILE A 285 28.42 24.23 13.12
C ILE A 285 27.01 24.45 12.59
N GLY A 286 26.90 25.11 11.44
CA GLY A 286 25.62 25.46 10.84
C GLY A 286 25.44 24.83 9.47
N ILE A 287 24.25 24.30 9.21
CA ILE A 287 23.80 23.81 7.90
C ILE A 287 22.46 24.44 7.54
N PRO A 288 22.13 24.67 6.26
CA PRO A 288 20.82 25.16 5.87
C PRO A 288 19.70 24.20 6.31
N LYS A 289 18.56 24.78 6.73
CA LYS A 289 17.34 24.00 6.98
C LYS A 289 16.79 23.44 5.65
N ASN A 290 16.23 22.23 5.68
CA ASN A 290 15.55 21.59 4.54
C ASN A 290 16.39 21.43 3.25
N LEU A 291 17.66 21.00 3.38
CA LEU A 291 18.49 20.67 2.21
C LEU A 291 17.82 19.61 1.32
N LEU A 292 17.51 20.01 0.08
CA LEU A 292 16.90 19.16 -0.94
C LEU A 292 17.98 18.37 -1.68
N PHE A 293 17.68 17.17 -2.15
CA PHE A 293 18.66 16.31 -2.83
C PHE A 293 19.38 17.01 -4.00
N ASN A 294 18.69 17.85 -4.77
CA ASN A 294 19.23 18.54 -5.95
C ASN A 294 19.80 19.94 -5.66
N ASP A 295 20.00 20.31 -4.39
CA ASP A 295 20.60 21.61 -4.04
C ASP A 295 22.03 21.73 -4.59
N GLU A 296 22.31 22.81 -5.32
CA GLU A 296 23.61 23.11 -5.94
C GLU A 296 24.71 23.34 -4.90
N ALA A 297 24.35 23.73 -3.67
CA ALA A 297 25.30 23.93 -2.59
C ALA A 297 25.88 22.60 -2.04
N MET A 298 25.29 21.46 -2.41
CA MET A 298 25.80 20.15 -2.01
C MET A 298 26.82 19.61 -3.00
N THR A 299 27.80 18.90 -2.44
CA THR A 299 28.89 18.26 -3.19
C THR A 299 28.78 16.75 -3.06
N VAL A 300 29.03 16.05 -4.17
CA VAL A 300 28.96 14.57 -4.20
C VAL A 300 30.34 14.00 -3.94
N PHE A 301 30.43 13.02 -3.05
CA PHE A 301 31.65 12.27 -2.80
C PHE A 301 31.37 10.77 -2.76
N PRO A 302 32.27 9.93 -3.32
CA PRO A 302 32.31 8.51 -2.97
C PRO A 302 32.50 8.35 -1.47
N VAL A 303 31.78 7.41 -0.85
CA VAL A 303 31.88 7.13 0.60
C VAL A 303 33.32 6.75 1.00
N ASP A 304 34.06 6.10 0.11
CA ASP A 304 35.46 5.73 0.33
C ASP A 304 36.42 6.92 0.43
N ASN A 305 35.98 8.14 0.10
CA ASN A 305 36.76 9.36 0.33
C ASN A 305 36.61 9.92 1.75
N MET A 306 35.70 9.36 2.57
CA MET A 306 35.55 9.70 3.98
C MET A 306 36.61 8.97 4.82
N GLU A 307 37.33 9.71 5.65
CA GLU A 307 38.49 9.20 6.40
C GLU A 307 38.21 9.08 7.91
N LEU A 308 37.79 10.18 8.54
CA LEU A 308 37.53 10.21 9.99
C LEU A 308 36.06 10.43 10.29
N THR A 309 35.57 9.65 11.25
CA THR A 309 34.26 9.84 11.89
C THR A 309 34.29 11.02 12.86
N TYR A 310 33.12 11.61 13.11
CA TYR A 310 32.92 12.77 13.97
C TYR A 310 33.73 12.75 15.28
N ASP A 311 33.72 11.62 16.00
CA ASP A 311 34.39 11.41 17.29
C ASP A 311 35.94 11.44 17.20
N LYS A 312 36.49 11.23 16.01
CA LYS A 312 37.93 11.18 15.74
C LYS A 312 38.47 12.45 15.08
N ILE A 313 37.61 13.38 14.68
CA ILE A 313 38.04 14.65 14.07
C ILE A 313 38.70 15.52 15.14
N ARG A 314 39.94 15.93 14.88
CA ARG A 314 40.67 16.92 15.70
C ARG A 314 40.78 18.24 14.95
N MET A 315 40.52 19.33 15.66
CA MET A 315 40.69 20.68 15.16
C MET A 315 42.18 21.09 15.20
N VAL A 316 42.51 22.24 14.62
CA VAL A 316 43.90 22.76 14.54
C VAL A 316 44.53 22.94 15.92
N ASN A 317 43.71 23.24 16.94
CA ASN A 317 44.13 23.36 18.34
C ASN A 317 44.29 22.00 19.07
N GLY A 318 44.13 20.87 18.38
CA GLY A 318 44.26 19.51 18.92
C GLY A 318 43.02 18.96 19.65
N MET A 319 42.04 19.82 19.99
CA MET A 319 40.78 19.40 20.63
C MET A 319 39.88 18.63 19.67
N LYS A 320 39.05 17.73 20.22
CA LYS A 320 38.10 16.97 19.40
C LYS A 320 36.97 17.88 18.93
N LEU A 321 36.48 17.65 17.71
CA LEU A 321 35.33 18.39 17.19
C LEU A 321 34.11 18.27 18.12
N SER A 322 33.93 17.09 18.72
CA SER A 322 32.84 16.82 19.67
C SER A 322 32.86 17.71 20.91
N GLU A 323 34.04 18.02 21.42
CA GLU A 323 34.24 18.93 22.56
C GLU A 323 33.97 20.38 22.16
N CYS A 324 34.41 20.78 20.96
CA CYS A 324 34.26 22.14 20.44
C CYS A 324 32.81 22.52 20.11
N CYS A 325 32.02 21.59 19.55
CA CYS A 325 30.63 21.81 19.17
C CYS A 325 29.61 21.42 20.24
N ARG A 326 30.05 20.81 21.35
CA ARG A 326 29.20 20.34 22.46
C ARG A 326 28.05 19.42 22.00
N GLY A 327 28.30 18.60 20.98
CA GLY A 327 27.31 17.66 20.48
C GLY A 327 26.16 18.27 19.66
N ASN A 328 26.36 19.45 19.04
CA ASN A 328 25.26 20.18 18.40
C ASN A 328 25.59 20.66 16.97
N ILE A 329 24.60 20.57 16.09
CA ILE A 329 24.54 21.26 14.80
C ILE A 329 23.30 22.15 14.77
N TYR A 330 23.46 23.33 14.20
CA TYR A 330 22.40 24.33 14.06
C TYR A 330 21.87 24.34 12.64
N GLU A 331 20.55 24.38 12.50
CA GLU A 331 19.91 24.66 11.23
C GLU A 331 19.84 26.18 11.02
N ILE A 332 20.25 26.63 9.84
CA ILE A 332 20.26 28.04 9.46
C ILE A 332 19.01 28.35 8.65
N ASN A 333 18.22 29.33 9.11
CA ASN A 333 17.10 29.89 8.36
C ASN A 333 17.13 31.42 8.44
N LEU A 334 17.25 32.12 7.31
CA LEU A 334 17.24 33.59 7.24
C LEU A 334 18.15 34.27 8.31
N ASN A 335 19.30 33.65 8.61
CA ASN A 335 20.29 34.02 9.64
C ASN A 335 20.01 33.62 11.11
N ASN A 336 18.87 33.01 11.41
CA ASN A 336 18.63 32.35 12.69
C ASN A 336 19.33 30.99 12.73
N TRP A 337 19.90 30.66 13.88
CA TRP A 337 20.62 29.40 14.14
C TRP A 337 19.82 28.61 15.17
N ASP A 338 18.94 27.75 14.68
CA ASP A 338 18.06 26.94 15.51
C ASP A 338 18.77 25.65 15.89
N LEU A 339 18.79 25.32 17.18
CA LEU A 339 19.38 24.08 17.65
C LEU A 339 18.41 22.92 17.38
N THR A 340 18.60 22.22 16.27
CA THR A 340 17.70 21.12 15.86
C THR A 340 18.40 19.76 15.82
N ILE A 341 19.72 19.71 15.55
CA ILE A 341 20.42 18.45 15.25
C ILE A 341 21.39 18.09 16.37
N LEU A 342 21.16 16.93 17.00
CA LEU A 342 22.00 16.38 18.06
C LEU A 342 23.06 15.44 17.51
N LEU A 343 24.26 15.52 18.09
CA LEU A 343 25.41 14.65 17.80
C LEU A 343 25.82 13.86 19.06
N PRO A 344 26.22 12.58 18.89
CA PRO A 344 26.17 11.81 17.65
C PRO A 344 24.73 11.56 17.18
N ASN A 345 24.58 11.14 15.93
CA ASN A 345 23.28 10.76 15.37
C ASN A 345 22.61 9.72 16.30
N PRO A 346 21.34 9.89 16.71
CA PRO A 346 20.66 8.96 17.62
C PRO A 346 20.71 7.49 17.18
N TRP A 347 20.69 7.24 15.86
CA TRP A 347 20.82 5.89 15.30
C TRP A 347 22.18 5.27 15.53
N ARG A 348 23.24 6.05 15.71
CA ARG A 348 24.56 5.53 16.09
C ARG A 348 24.51 4.84 17.45
N THR A 349 23.83 5.47 18.41
CA THR A 349 23.64 4.91 19.75
C THR A 349 22.73 3.68 19.70
N LYS A 350 21.61 3.74 18.96
CA LYS A 350 20.70 2.60 18.81
C LYS A 350 21.37 1.39 18.14
N ALA A 351 22.16 1.64 17.10
CA ALA A 351 22.86 0.58 16.36
C ALA A 351 23.93 -0.10 17.21
N ASP A 352 24.55 0.60 18.16
CA ASP A 352 25.60 0.07 19.05
C ASP A 352 26.68 -0.72 18.28
N GLY A 353 27.18 -0.09 17.20
CA GLY A 353 28.19 -0.70 16.34
C GLY A 353 27.67 -1.73 15.33
N ARG A 354 26.39 -2.14 15.36
CA ARG A 354 25.77 -3.00 14.33
C ARG A 354 25.58 -2.26 13.01
N ILE A 355 25.38 -3.03 11.93
CA ILE A 355 24.99 -2.45 10.64
C ILE A 355 23.51 -2.06 10.70
N LEU A 356 23.17 -0.88 10.18
CA LEU A 356 21.79 -0.44 10.03
C LEU A 356 21.31 -0.76 8.61
N ARG A 357 20.16 -1.42 8.51
CA ARG A 357 19.47 -1.71 7.24
C ARG A 357 18.20 -0.87 7.16
N HIS A 358 18.07 -0.10 6.09
CA HIS A 358 16.83 0.61 5.78
C HIS A 358 15.98 -0.27 4.86
N MET A 359 14.85 -0.76 5.36
CA MET A 359 13.97 -1.71 4.68
C MET A 359 12.56 -1.13 4.55
N PRO A 360 12.32 -0.28 3.55
CA PRO A 360 11.01 0.29 3.33
C PRO A 360 10.02 -0.73 2.76
N VAL A 361 8.73 -0.46 2.94
CA VAL A 361 7.63 -1.31 2.45
C VAL A 361 6.63 -0.54 1.60
N ASN A 362 5.90 -1.29 0.76
CA ASN A 362 4.67 -0.83 0.13
C ASN A 362 3.49 -1.45 0.86
N LEU A 363 2.57 -0.64 1.38
CA LEU A 363 1.36 -1.11 2.05
C LEU A 363 0.22 -1.32 1.06
N TYR A 364 -0.62 -2.31 1.33
CA TYR A 364 -1.81 -2.61 0.55
C TYR A 364 -2.99 -2.93 1.47
N CYS A 365 -4.19 -2.50 1.07
CA CYS A 365 -5.43 -2.84 1.76
C CYS A 365 -6.53 -3.10 0.72
N ASP A 366 -7.22 -4.23 0.85
CA ASP A 366 -8.30 -4.58 -0.07
C ASP A 366 -9.43 -5.38 0.59
N ASP A 367 -10.56 -5.38 -0.12
CA ASP A 367 -11.75 -6.15 0.16
C ASP A 367 -11.55 -7.61 -0.33
N THR A 368 -11.32 -8.48 0.64
CA THR A 368 -11.21 -9.94 0.46
C THR A 368 -12.50 -10.64 0.85
N SER A 369 -12.67 -11.90 0.44
CA SER A 369 -13.82 -12.71 0.85
C SER A 369 -13.38 -13.88 1.72
N GLY A 370 -14.15 -14.14 2.77
CA GLY A 370 -14.04 -15.39 3.53
C GLY A 370 -14.67 -16.59 2.80
N ASN A 371 -15.37 -16.37 1.68
CA ASN A 371 -16.03 -17.39 0.87
C ASN A 371 -15.52 -17.37 -0.58
N LYS A 372 -15.88 -18.39 -1.38
CA LYS A 372 -15.60 -18.42 -2.83
C LYS A 372 -16.15 -17.20 -3.60
N SER A 373 -17.13 -16.47 -3.06
CA SER A 373 -17.66 -15.23 -3.67
C SER A 373 -17.51 -14.01 -2.75
N LYS A 374 -17.22 -12.84 -3.32
CA LYS A 374 -17.06 -11.55 -2.58
C LYS A 374 -18.37 -10.99 -2.01
N LYS A 375 -19.51 -11.59 -2.34
CA LYS A 375 -20.84 -11.06 -1.97
C LYS A 375 -21.19 -11.32 -0.50
N TRP A 376 -20.66 -12.39 0.09
CA TRP A 376 -21.00 -12.83 1.45
C TRP A 376 -19.72 -12.93 2.28
N ASN A 377 -19.74 -12.40 3.51
CA ASN A 377 -18.62 -12.42 4.46
C ASN A 377 -17.36 -11.65 3.98
N LYS A 378 -17.57 -10.37 3.67
CA LYS A 378 -16.51 -9.42 3.27
C LYS A 378 -15.52 -9.19 4.41
N HIS A 379 -14.24 -9.29 4.09
CA HIS A 379 -13.14 -9.00 4.99
C HIS A 379 -12.28 -7.86 4.45
N ILE A 380 -11.86 -6.96 5.33
CA ILE A 380 -10.82 -5.99 5.03
C ILE A 380 -9.49 -6.60 5.44
N SER A 381 -8.53 -6.66 4.51
CA SER A 381 -7.22 -7.26 4.78
C SER A 381 -6.09 -6.30 4.43
N TYR A 382 -5.08 -6.26 5.31
CA TYR A 382 -3.83 -5.52 5.12
C TYR A 382 -2.70 -6.47 4.72
N TYR A 383 -1.90 -6.01 3.77
CA TYR A 383 -0.70 -6.69 3.31
C TYR A 383 0.43 -5.68 3.13
N PHE A 384 1.66 -6.18 3.06
CA PHE A 384 2.78 -5.38 2.60
C PHE A 384 3.75 -6.20 1.75
N THR A 385 4.55 -5.49 0.97
CA THR A 385 5.69 -6.05 0.24
C THR A 385 6.94 -5.23 0.53
N LEU A 386 8.12 -5.84 0.49
CA LEU A 386 9.39 -5.14 0.69
C LEU A 386 9.75 -4.30 -0.55
N SER A 387 9.79 -2.98 -0.42
CA SER A 387 10.14 -2.08 -1.52
C SER A 387 11.58 -2.26 -2.02
N GLY A 388 12.46 -2.87 -1.21
CA GLY A 388 13.83 -3.19 -1.60
C GLY A 388 13.94 -4.32 -2.63
N LEU A 389 12.89 -5.12 -2.84
CA LEU A 389 12.94 -6.24 -3.77
C LEU A 389 12.76 -5.80 -5.22
N PRO A 390 13.48 -6.42 -6.17
CA PRO A 390 13.22 -6.22 -7.58
C PRO A 390 11.85 -6.82 -7.94
N PRO A 391 11.14 -6.19 -8.87
CA PRO A 391 9.81 -6.58 -9.31
C PRO A 391 9.55 -8.07 -9.56
N LYS A 392 10.49 -8.74 -10.23
CA LYS A 392 10.34 -10.14 -10.60
C LYS A 392 10.17 -11.03 -9.35
N ILE A 393 10.83 -10.65 -8.27
CA ILE A 393 10.82 -11.36 -6.98
C ILE A 393 9.66 -10.83 -6.13
N LEU A 394 9.51 -9.50 -6.04
CA LEU A 394 8.42 -8.83 -5.33
C LEU A 394 7.02 -9.38 -5.68
N ASN A 395 6.76 -9.67 -6.97
CA ASN A 395 5.46 -10.15 -7.44
C ASN A 395 5.23 -11.65 -7.21
N GLN A 396 6.19 -12.39 -6.64
CA GLN A 396 5.95 -13.77 -6.23
C GLN A 396 5.06 -13.78 -5.00
N GLN A 397 4.12 -14.73 -4.93
CA GLN A 397 3.18 -14.85 -3.80
C GLN A 397 3.88 -14.90 -2.44
N PHE A 398 5.05 -15.54 -2.40
CA PHE A 398 5.94 -15.64 -1.26
C PHE A 398 6.31 -14.27 -0.65
N ASN A 399 6.47 -13.21 -1.47
CA ASN A 399 6.89 -11.89 -1.00
C ASN A 399 5.71 -10.94 -0.70
N CYS A 400 4.50 -11.48 -0.60
CA CYS A 400 3.29 -10.75 -0.23
C CYS A 400 2.88 -11.12 1.19
N HIS A 401 3.20 -10.26 2.15
CA HIS A 401 3.02 -10.58 3.56
C HIS A 401 1.69 -10.08 4.07
N PHE A 402 0.94 -10.97 4.70
CA PHE A 402 -0.29 -10.65 5.40
C PHE A 402 0.00 -9.96 6.74
N LEU A 403 -0.83 -8.98 7.14
CA LEU A 403 -0.72 -8.32 8.45
C LEU A 403 -1.95 -8.55 9.31
N CYS A 404 -3.13 -8.20 8.82
CA CYS A 404 -4.36 -8.31 9.60
C CYS A 404 -5.57 -8.41 8.69
N THR A 405 -6.64 -8.99 9.24
CA THR A 405 -7.94 -9.07 8.58
C THR A 405 -9.07 -8.88 9.58
N SER A 406 -10.19 -8.34 9.13
CA SER A 406 -11.42 -8.31 9.92
C SER A 406 -12.65 -8.16 9.03
N ASN A 407 -13.74 -8.81 9.42
CA ASN A 407 -15.08 -8.59 8.88
C ASN A 407 -15.94 -7.65 9.75
N ILE A 408 -15.44 -7.24 10.93
CA ILE A 408 -16.13 -6.34 11.86
C ILE A 408 -15.48 -4.95 11.95
N ALA A 409 -14.15 -4.88 11.88
CA ALA A 409 -13.39 -3.64 11.94
C ALA A 409 -13.14 -3.10 10.52
N GLY A 410 -13.32 -1.79 10.33
CA GLY A 410 -13.04 -1.14 9.05
C GLY A 410 -11.54 -0.97 8.77
N SER A 411 -11.20 -0.56 7.54
CA SER A 411 -9.79 -0.34 7.13
C SER A 411 -9.05 0.66 8.01
N LEU A 412 -9.69 1.77 8.40
CA LEU A 412 -9.07 2.76 9.29
C LEU A 412 -8.92 2.27 10.74
N GLU A 413 -9.77 1.34 11.20
CA GLU A 413 -9.62 0.76 12.54
C GLU A 413 -8.41 -0.19 12.57
N LEU A 414 -8.33 -1.11 11.60
CA LEU A 414 -7.17 -1.98 11.42
C LEU A 414 -5.89 -1.17 11.18
N GLY A 415 -6.01 -0.07 10.43
CA GLY A 415 -4.95 0.88 10.16
C GLY A 415 -4.31 1.48 11.42
N GLU A 416 -5.02 1.56 12.56
CA GLU A 416 -4.45 2.05 13.82
C GLU A 416 -3.28 1.17 14.27
N MET A 417 -3.46 -0.16 14.28
CA MET A 417 -2.40 -1.11 14.65
C MET A 417 -1.25 -1.08 13.64
N VAL A 418 -1.57 -0.99 12.35
CA VAL A 418 -0.56 -0.93 11.28
C VAL A 418 0.31 0.32 11.44
N VAL A 419 -0.31 1.50 11.57
CA VAL A 419 0.42 2.77 11.70
C VAL A 419 1.29 2.81 12.95
N GLU A 420 0.79 2.29 14.08
CA GLU A 420 1.58 2.20 15.32
C GLU A 420 2.84 1.35 15.15
N GLN A 421 2.71 0.15 14.57
CA GLN A 421 3.86 -0.73 14.31
C GLN A 421 4.90 -0.06 13.40
N PHE A 422 4.47 0.53 12.29
CA PHE A 422 5.39 1.18 11.34
C PHE A 422 6.04 2.43 11.91
N ASN A 423 5.34 3.21 12.73
CA ASN A 423 5.92 4.35 13.43
C ASN A 423 6.97 3.90 14.45
N GLU A 424 6.69 2.85 15.22
CA GLU A 424 7.66 2.30 16.19
C GLU A 424 8.93 1.78 15.49
N MET A 425 8.78 1.05 14.37
CA MET A 425 9.92 0.60 13.56
C MET A 425 10.68 1.75 12.90
N SER A 426 9.99 2.82 12.51
CA SER A 426 10.59 4.03 11.96
C SER A 426 11.39 4.79 13.01
N ASP A 427 10.89 4.86 14.25
CA ASP A 427 11.49 5.68 15.31
C ASP A 427 12.60 4.94 16.05
N ASN A 428 12.38 3.68 16.41
CA ASN A 428 13.27 2.90 17.28
C ASN A 428 14.10 1.86 16.54
N GLY A 429 13.60 1.39 15.40
CA GLY A 429 14.14 0.21 14.74
C GLY A 429 14.02 -1.05 15.59
N PHE A 430 14.53 -2.17 15.07
CA PHE A 430 14.51 -3.46 15.75
C PHE A 430 15.73 -4.31 15.34
N GLU A 431 16.12 -5.25 16.20
CA GLU A 431 17.20 -6.18 15.88
C GLU A 431 16.70 -7.29 14.95
N ALA A 432 17.47 -7.63 13.92
CA ALA A 432 17.24 -8.78 13.06
C ALA A 432 18.57 -9.44 12.70
N TYR A 433 18.53 -10.67 12.18
CA TYR A 433 19.72 -11.36 11.67
C TYR A 433 19.73 -11.29 10.14
N ASN A 434 20.78 -10.71 9.56
CA ASN A 434 20.93 -10.64 8.11
C ASN A 434 21.84 -11.78 7.62
N ILE A 435 21.24 -12.76 6.92
CA ILE A 435 21.94 -13.96 6.48
C ILE A 435 23.08 -13.65 5.49
N THR A 436 22.92 -12.65 4.62
CA THR A 436 23.89 -12.30 3.57
C THR A 436 25.25 -11.85 4.11
N ILE A 437 25.27 -11.33 5.35
CA ILE A 437 26.49 -10.90 6.04
C ILE A 437 26.73 -11.70 7.33
N SER A 438 25.89 -12.69 7.60
CA SER A 438 25.91 -13.56 8.78
C SER A 438 26.06 -12.83 10.11
N GLN A 439 25.36 -11.69 10.27
CA GLN A 439 25.50 -10.80 11.42
C GLN A 439 24.15 -10.23 11.86
N LYS A 440 24.06 -9.94 13.16
CA LYS A 440 22.97 -9.13 13.72
C LYS A 440 23.05 -7.70 13.21
N VAL A 441 21.91 -7.17 12.78
CA VAL A 441 21.73 -5.82 12.25
C VAL A 441 20.64 -5.09 13.03
N LEU A 442 20.67 -3.76 12.98
CA LEU A 442 19.53 -2.94 13.35
C LEU A 442 18.75 -2.63 12.06
N VAL A 443 17.43 -2.79 12.09
CA VAL A 443 16.55 -2.50 10.95
C VAL A 443 15.73 -1.27 11.26
N MET A 444 15.60 -0.39 10.28
CA MET A 444 14.61 0.68 10.27
C MET A 444 13.72 0.52 9.05
N THR A 445 12.44 0.82 9.19
CA THR A 445 11.44 0.61 8.13
C THR A 445 10.56 1.85 8.01
N SER A 446 10.15 2.15 6.79
CA SER A 446 9.21 3.23 6.47
C SER A 446 8.24 2.77 5.38
N VAL A 447 7.09 3.43 5.24
CA VAL A 447 6.12 3.15 4.18
C VAL A 447 6.38 4.11 3.02
N LEU A 448 6.74 3.59 1.84
CA LEU A 448 6.96 4.44 0.66
C LEU A 448 5.66 4.81 -0.05
N CYS A 449 4.74 3.86 -0.13
CA CYS A 449 3.44 4.09 -0.74
C CYS A 449 2.36 3.19 -0.15
N PHE A 450 1.13 3.62 -0.34
CA PHE A 450 -0.07 2.87 -0.01
C PHE A 450 -0.84 2.59 -1.30
N LEU A 451 -1.20 1.35 -1.48
CA LEU A 451 -1.75 0.80 -2.70
C LEU A 451 -3.16 0.31 -2.43
N ALA A 452 -4.12 0.80 -3.20
CA ALA A 452 -5.46 0.27 -3.20
C ALA A 452 -6.26 0.70 -4.44
N ASP A 453 -7.49 0.23 -4.54
CA ASP A 453 -8.46 0.75 -5.49
C ASP A 453 -8.87 2.21 -5.15
N SER A 454 -9.68 2.82 -6.02
CA SER A 454 -10.10 4.22 -5.81
C SER A 454 -10.96 4.44 -4.56
N PRO A 455 -11.96 3.60 -4.25
CA PRO A 455 -12.72 3.68 -3.00
C PRO A 455 -11.87 3.57 -1.73
N MET A 456 -10.95 2.61 -1.66
CA MET A 456 -10.11 2.42 -0.48
C MET A 456 -9.10 3.55 -0.34
N HIS A 457 -8.47 4.00 -1.43
CA HIS A 457 -7.65 5.22 -1.40
C HIS A 457 -8.44 6.40 -0.86
N ALA A 458 -9.69 6.59 -1.29
CA ALA A 458 -10.52 7.68 -0.82
C ALA A 458 -10.71 7.67 0.72
N LYS A 459 -10.92 6.48 1.31
CA LYS A 459 -10.99 6.29 2.76
C LYS A 459 -9.66 6.66 3.44
N ILE A 460 -8.55 6.16 2.92
CA ILE A 460 -7.21 6.33 3.51
C ILE A 460 -6.74 7.78 3.42
N THR A 461 -7.08 8.51 2.35
CA THR A 461 -6.61 9.88 2.11
C THR A 461 -7.56 10.96 2.60
N ASN A 462 -8.63 10.60 3.33
CA ASN A 462 -9.69 11.53 3.74
C ASN A 462 -10.31 12.30 2.56
N THR A 463 -10.45 11.66 1.39
CA THR A 463 -11.06 12.29 0.20
C THR A 463 -12.38 11.62 -0.17
N PRO A 464 -13.29 12.31 -0.86
CA PRO A 464 -14.49 11.68 -1.40
C PRO A 464 -14.18 10.62 -2.47
N VAL A 465 -15.08 9.65 -2.64
CA VAL A 465 -14.98 8.64 -3.71
C VAL A 465 -15.16 9.33 -5.08
N PRO A 466 -14.21 9.19 -6.03
CA PRO A 466 -14.17 10.03 -7.24
C PRO A 466 -15.42 10.03 -8.13
N GLY A 467 -16.04 8.86 -8.35
CA GLY A 467 -17.10 8.69 -9.38
C GLY A 467 -18.24 9.70 -9.25
N ASN A 468 -18.84 9.77 -8.05
CA ASN A 468 -20.03 10.57 -7.76
C ASN A 468 -19.71 11.83 -6.93
N SER A 469 -18.45 12.26 -6.91
CA SER A 469 -18.01 13.41 -6.11
C SER A 469 -17.92 14.70 -6.91
N LEU A 470 -18.31 15.80 -6.27
CA LEU A 470 -18.05 17.17 -6.72
C LEU A 470 -16.57 17.57 -6.53
N ASN A 471 -15.81 16.83 -5.76
CA ASN A 471 -14.36 16.95 -5.59
C ASN A 471 -13.70 15.61 -5.93
N PRO A 472 -13.58 15.24 -7.21
CA PRO A 472 -13.24 13.87 -7.61
C PRO A 472 -11.74 13.57 -7.57
N CYS A 473 -10.88 14.58 -7.52
CA CYS A 473 -9.43 14.36 -7.57
C CYS A 473 -8.83 14.23 -6.16
N ARG A 474 -8.08 13.14 -5.93
CA ARG A 474 -7.30 12.92 -4.71
C ARG A 474 -6.02 13.77 -4.65
N TYR A 475 -5.50 14.15 -5.82
CA TYR A 475 -4.22 14.84 -5.94
C TYR A 475 -4.35 16.38 -5.86
N CYS A 476 -5.39 16.96 -6.47
CA CYS A 476 -5.58 18.40 -6.55
C CYS A 476 -6.98 18.85 -6.11
N ILE A 477 -7.18 20.17 -5.99
CA ILE A 477 -8.45 20.77 -5.57
C ILE A 477 -9.51 20.84 -6.68
N LEU A 478 -9.40 20.01 -7.73
CA LEU A 478 -10.38 19.96 -8.80
C LEU A 478 -11.78 19.74 -8.23
N SER A 479 -12.69 20.64 -8.56
CA SER A 479 -14.05 20.62 -8.06
C SER A 479 -15.06 21.08 -9.12
N SER A 480 -16.34 20.83 -8.85
CA SER A 480 -17.46 21.23 -9.67
C SER A 480 -18.64 21.59 -8.78
N GLU A 481 -19.46 22.56 -9.17
CA GLU A 481 -20.66 22.94 -8.41
C GLU A 481 -21.75 21.88 -8.52
N LYS A 482 -21.96 21.33 -9.73
CA LYS A 482 -22.95 20.29 -10.00
C LYS A 482 -22.36 19.22 -10.90
N MET A 483 -22.82 17.98 -10.73
CA MET A 483 -22.37 16.85 -11.55
C MET A 483 -22.59 17.08 -13.07
N LYS A 484 -23.66 17.79 -13.43
CA LYS A 484 -23.97 18.15 -14.82
C LYS A 484 -22.90 19.06 -15.45
N ASP A 485 -22.15 19.81 -14.65
CA ASP A 485 -21.16 20.76 -15.15
C ASP A 485 -19.84 20.09 -15.58
N ARG A 486 -19.62 18.84 -15.14
CA ARG A 486 -18.42 18.06 -15.46
C ARG A 486 -18.26 17.74 -16.94
N LYS A 487 -19.34 17.82 -17.72
CA LYS A 487 -19.32 17.62 -19.18
C LYS A 487 -19.01 18.88 -19.98
N HIS A 488 -18.89 20.04 -19.32
CA HIS A 488 -18.67 21.32 -19.98
C HIS A 488 -17.19 21.69 -20.02
N MET A 489 -16.81 22.47 -21.04
CA MET A 489 -15.42 22.86 -21.28
C MET A 489 -14.67 23.49 -20.09
N PRO A 490 -15.28 24.33 -19.24
CA PRO A 490 -14.57 24.88 -18.07
C PRO A 490 -14.00 23.79 -17.16
N TYR A 491 -14.81 22.78 -16.84
CA TYR A 491 -14.39 21.66 -16.01
C TYR A 491 -13.38 20.77 -16.74
N ILE A 492 -13.62 20.48 -18.04
CA ILE A 492 -12.69 19.66 -18.84
C ILE A 492 -11.31 20.30 -18.88
N CYS A 493 -11.22 21.61 -19.10
CA CYS A 493 -9.98 22.39 -19.05
C CYS A 493 -9.23 22.18 -17.72
N GLN A 494 -9.92 22.35 -16.59
CA GLN A 494 -9.34 22.11 -15.27
C GLN A 494 -8.95 20.64 -15.07
N PHE A 495 -9.76 19.68 -15.52
CA PHE A 495 -9.49 18.25 -15.40
C PHE A 495 -8.22 17.84 -16.15
N VAL A 496 -8.02 18.34 -17.38
CA VAL A 496 -6.80 18.09 -18.17
C VAL A 496 -5.66 19.04 -17.82
N GLN A 497 -5.87 19.96 -16.87
CA GLN A 497 -4.90 20.97 -16.44
C GLN A 497 -4.39 21.85 -17.60
N LYS A 498 -5.31 22.26 -18.48
CA LYS A 498 -5.05 23.17 -19.60
C LYS A 498 -6.07 24.28 -19.65
N ASN A 499 -5.68 25.44 -20.17
CA ASN A 499 -6.65 26.50 -20.47
C ASN A 499 -7.32 26.27 -21.84
N TYR A 500 -8.27 27.14 -22.21
CA TYR A 500 -8.99 27.08 -23.50
C TYR A 500 -8.09 27.17 -24.74
N HIS A 501 -6.86 27.67 -24.58
CA HIS A 501 -5.86 27.77 -25.66
C HIS A 501 -4.90 26.57 -25.67
N GLY A 502 -5.09 25.58 -24.79
CA GLY A 502 -4.27 24.38 -24.69
C GLY A 502 -2.94 24.57 -23.93
N LEU A 503 -2.71 25.73 -23.30
CA LEU A 503 -1.55 25.98 -22.45
C LEU A 503 -1.72 25.30 -21.10
N ASN A 504 -0.61 24.82 -20.53
CA ASN A 504 -0.61 24.17 -19.22
C ASN A 504 -1.09 25.15 -18.13
N CYS A 505 -2.09 24.72 -17.37
CA CYS A 505 -2.68 25.45 -16.25
C CYS A 505 -2.95 24.43 -15.12
N PRO A 506 -1.92 24.07 -14.33
CA PRO A 506 -2.04 23.06 -13.30
C PRO A 506 -2.93 23.52 -12.15
N ASN A 507 -3.77 22.61 -11.65
CA ASN A 507 -4.59 22.85 -10.47
C ASN A 507 -3.69 22.90 -9.22
N ARG A 508 -4.14 23.64 -8.20
CA ARG A 508 -3.48 23.62 -6.88
C ARG A 508 -3.54 22.20 -6.30
N VAL A 509 -2.38 21.69 -5.90
CA VAL A 509 -2.23 20.37 -5.29
C VAL A 509 -2.80 20.41 -3.86
N ARG A 510 -3.43 19.31 -3.42
CA ARG A 510 -3.84 19.15 -2.03
C ARG A 510 -2.61 18.99 -1.13
N THR A 511 -2.74 19.30 0.15
CA THR A 511 -1.68 18.96 1.11
C THR A 511 -2.25 18.21 2.31
N MET A 512 -1.40 17.42 2.94
CA MET A 512 -1.76 16.68 4.15
C MET A 512 -2.10 17.62 5.30
N GLU A 513 -1.42 18.76 5.41
CA GLU A 513 -1.67 19.77 6.44
C GLU A 513 -3.05 20.42 6.27
N GLU A 514 -3.43 20.80 5.05
CA GLU A 514 -4.75 21.35 4.75
C GLU A 514 -5.85 20.30 5.03
N THR A 515 -5.61 19.05 4.64
CA THR A 515 -6.54 17.93 4.87
C THR A 515 -6.73 17.64 6.37
N SER A 516 -5.63 17.63 7.14
CA SER A 516 -5.66 17.45 8.60
C SER A 516 -6.37 18.60 9.30
N LYS A 517 -6.07 19.85 8.91
CA LYS A 517 -6.74 21.04 9.42
C LYS A 517 -8.24 21.01 9.14
N ASN A 518 -8.64 20.67 7.92
CA ASN A 518 -10.04 20.59 7.53
C ASN A 518 -10.77 19.44 8.24
N SER A 519 -10.12 18.30 8.48
CA SER A 519 -10.69 17.19 9.26
C SER A 519 -10.97 17.63 10.72
N LYS A 520 -10.04 18.35 11.35
CA LYS A 520 -10.24 18.95 12.68
C LYS A 520 -11.34 20.01 12.70
N ALA A 521 -11.42 20.85 11.66
CA ALA A 521 -12.47 21.85 11.52
C ALA A 521 -13.86 21.22 11.36
N LEU A 522 -13.97 20.10 10.62
CA LEU A 522 -15.21 19.33 10.53
C LEU A 522 -15.64 18.81 11.90
N TRP A 523 -14.72 18.23 12.67
CA TRP A 523 -15.02 17.76 14.02
C TRP A 523 -15.50 18.88 14.96
N ALA A 524 -14.85 20.04 14.92
CA ALA A 524 -15.31 21.21 15.67
C ALA A 524 -16.74 21.62 15.27
N TYR A 525 -17.03 21.60 13.96
CA TYR A 525 -18.35 21.92 13.42
C TYR A 525 -19.44 20.91 13.82
N VAL A 526 -19.10 19.62 13.98
CA VAL A 526 -20.03 18.58 14.48
C VAL A 526 -20.60 18.98 15.84
N LYS A 527 -19.78 19.57 16.72
CA LYS A 527 -20.23 19.98 18.06
C LYS A 527 -21.28 21.08 18.03
N GLU A 528 -21.22 21.97 17.04
CA GLU A 528 -22.11 23.12 16.87
C GLU A 528 -23.43 22.79 16.12
N THR A 529 -23.45 21.73 15.32
CA THR A 529 -24.62 21.34 14.52
C THR A 529 -25.40 20.17 15.15
N MET A 530 -26.67 20.04 14.75
CA MET A 530 -27.57 18.93 15.10
C MET A 530 -28.00 18.12 13.86
N LYS A 531 -27.48 18.46 12.67
CA LYS A 531 -27.93 17.89 11.39
C LYS A 531 -26.77 17.37 10.55
N LEU A 532 -26.90 16.13 10.09
CA LEU A 532 -25.94 15.46 9.21
C LEU A 532 -25.79 16.18 7.86
N ASP A 533 -26.87 16.72 7.29
CA ASP A 533 -26.84 17.44 6.00
C ASP A 533 -25.93 18.66 6.03
N LYS A 534 -25.93 19.40 7.15
CA LYS A 534 -25.04 20.55 7.33
C LYS A 534 -23.57 20.12 7.34
N LEU A 535 -23.28 19.00 8.01
CA LEU A 535 -21.94 18.42 8.02
C LEU A 535 -21.52 17.97 6.61
N ASN A 536 -22.40 17.28 5.88
CA ASN A 536 -22.15 16.83 4.51
C ASN A 536 -21.86 18.00 3.57
N LYS A 537 -22.61 19.10 3.68
CA LYS A 537 -22.35 20.33 2.92
C LYS A 537 -20.98 20.93 3.24
N LYS A 538 -20.62 21.00 4.52
CA LYS A 538 -19.29 21.49 4.95
C LYS A 538 -18.15 20.60 4.48
N SER A 539 -18.32 19.28 4.56
CA SER A 539 -17.39 18.28 4.05
C SER A 539 -17.18 18.44 2.54
N LEU A 540 -18.25 18.74 1.80
CA LEU A 540 -18.19 19.00 0.37
C LEU A 540 -17.43 20.29 0.01
N GLU A 541 -17.62 21.37 0.78
CA GLU A 541 -16.86 22.62 0.62
C GLU A 541 -15.35 22.40 0.79
N PHE A 542 -14.96 21.60 1.79
CA PHE A 542 -13.54 21.27 2.03
C PHE A 542 -13.01 20.17 1.09
N GLY A 543 -13.91 19.39 0.48
CA GLY A 543 -13.54 18.19 -0.26
C GLY A 543 -12.79 17.18 0.61
N VAL A 544 -13.17 17.06 1.89
CA VAL A 544 -12.53 16.19 2.89
C VAL A 544 -13.58 15.27 3.51
N ARG A 545 -13.27 13.99 3.61
CA ARG A 545 -14.17 12.95 4.12
C ARG A 545 -13.42 11.95 5.02
N ASP A 546 -13.30 12.28 6.30
CA ASP A 546 -12.71 11.39 7.32
C ASP A 546 -13.78 10.42 7.85
N GLN A 547 -13.60 9.12 7.59
CA GLN A 547 -14.59 8.08 7.96
C GLN A 547 -14.64 7.81 9.47
N ILE A 548 -13.51 7.94 10.19
CA ILE A 548 -13.49 7.82 11.65
C ILE A 548 -14.29 8.98 12.24
N ASN A 549 -14.04 10.19 11.75
CA ASN A 549 -14.74 11.38 12.21
C ASN A 549 -16.26 11.30 11.93
N GLN A 550 -16.65 10.79 10.76
CA GLN A 550 -18.07 10.58 10.41
C GLN A 550 -18.77 9.59 11.34
N LYS A 551 -18.11 8.47 11.70
CA LYS A 551 -18.67 7.51 12.66
C LYS A 551 -18.90 8.17 14.04
N PHE A 552 -17.92 8.92 14.55
CA PHE A 552 -18.09 9.65 15.81
C PHE A 552 -19.17 10.74 15.72
N ALA A 553 -19.26 11.45 14.58
CA ALA A 553 -20.29 12.45 14.37
C ALA A 553 -21.70 11.83 14.40
N LYS A 554 -21.88 10.66 13.78
CA LYS A 554 -23.14 9.91 13.84
C LYS A 554 -23.50 9.53 15.27
N GLN A 555 -22.57 8.93 16.02
CA GLN A 555 -22.77 8.59 17.43
C GLN A 555 -23.18 9.81 18.27
N LEU A 556 -22.56 10.97 18.03
CA LEU A 556 -22.91 12.20 18.74
C LEU A 556 -24.29 12.74 18.34
N PHE A 557 -24.68 12.66 17.06
CA PHE A 557 -26.00 13.08 16.62
C PHE A 557 -27.11 12.18 17.17
N ASP A 558 -26.88 10.86 17.18
CA ASP A 558 -27.82 9.87 17.73
C ASP A 558 -28.02 10.11 19.23
N TYR A 559 -26.92 10.27 19.98
CA TYR A 559 -26.96 10.63 21.41
C TYR A 559 -27.74 11.92 21.68
N LYS A 560 -27.48 12.98 20.89
CA LYS A 560 -28.19 14.25 21.05
C LYS A 560 -29.68 14.13 20.69
N ALA A 561 -30.03 13.31 19.71
CA ALA A 561 -31.42 13.07 19.31
C ALA A 561 -32.20 12.30 20.39
N GLU A 562 -31.59 11.26 20.96
CA GLU A 562 -32.14 10.48 22.07
C GLU A 562 -32.37 11.35 23.30
N ARG A 563 -31.36 12.15 23.69
CA ARG A 563 -31.48 13.11 24.79
C ARG A 563 -32.65 14.09 24.60
N VAL A 564 -32.84 14.61 23.39
CA VAL A 564 -33.98 15.49 23.06
C VAL A 564 -35.31 14.74 23.11
N ALA A 565 -35.35 13.46 22.75
CA ALA A 565 -36.55 12.64 22.81
C ALA A 565 -36.97 12.37 24.26
N ILE A 566 -36.03 12.03 25.16
CA ILE A 566 -36.28 11.81 26.60
C ILE A 566 -36.80 13.09 27.26
N ILE A 567 -36.18 14.25 26.97
CA ILE A 567 -36.66 15.54 27.48
C ILE A 567 -38.09 15.84 26.99
N LYS A 568 -38.43 15.47 25.76
CA LYS A 568 -39.77 15.67 25.20
C LYS A 568 -40.81 14.71 25.77
N SER A 569 -40.44 13.48 26.13
CA SER A 569 -41.34 12.53 26.80
C SER A 569 -41.58 12.88 28.27
N GLY A 570 -40.79 13.79 28.83
CA GLY A 570 -40.91 14.23 30.23
C GLY A 570 -40.25 13.28 31.22
N GLU A 571 -39.40 12.36 30.74
CA GLU A 571 -38.62 11.43 31.54
C GLU A 571 -37.35 12.11 32.08
N GLU A 572 -36.84 11.64 33.22
CA GLU A 572 -35.55 12.08 33.75
C GLU A 572 -34.41 11.54 32.89
N LEU A 573 -33.44 12.41 32.60
CA LEU A 573 -32.27 12.01 31.83
C LEU A 573 -31.44 10.97 32.61
N PRO A 574 -30.99 9.89 31.96
CA PRO A 574 -29.98 8.99 32.51
C PRO A 574 -28.72 9.75 32.98
N GLU A 575 -28.05 9.25 34.01
CA GLU A 575 -26.88 9.90 34.62
C GLU A 575 -25.74 10.10 33.60
N ASP A 576 -25.56 9.14 32.68
CA ASP A 576 -24.63 9.18 31.56
C ASP A 576 -25.04 10.13 30.42
N MET A 577 -26.28 10.64 30.43
CA MET A 577 -26.84 11.61 29.47
C MET A 577 -27.01 13.03 30.02
N THR A 578 -26.52 13.30 31.22
CA THR A 578 -26.55 14.63 31.85
C THR A 578 -25.77 15.67 31.06
N ASN A 579 -24.62 15.27 30.48
CA ASN A 579 -23.76 16.12 29.68
C ASN A 579 -24.25 16.26 28.22
N GLU A 580 -23.93 17.39 27.57
CA GLU A 580 -24.31 17.61 26.16
C GLU A 580 -23.55 16.73 25.15
N ILE A 581 -22.39 16.22 25.57
CA ILE A 581 -21.51 15.36 24.80
C ILE A 581 -21.20 14.14 25.69
N PRO A 582 -21.20 12.91 25.13
CA PRO A 582 -20.80 11.72 25.87
C PRO A 582 -19.44 11.89 26.54
N GLN A 583 -19.35 11.55 27.83
CA GLN A 583 -18.10 11.70 28.60
C GLN A 583 -16.93 10.96 27.95
N LYS A 584 -17.17 9.77 27.36
CA LYS A 584 -16.17 9.01 26.60
C LYS A 584 -15.51 9.83 25.48
N LEU A 585 -16.28 10.65 24.77
CA LEU A 585 -15.75 11.52 23.69
C LEU A 585 -14.99 12.72 24.26
N VAL A 586 -15.45 13.30 25.37
CA VAL A 586 -14.75 14.39 26.07
C VAL A 586 -13.39 13.90 26.59
N ASP A 587 -13.37 12.72 27.22
CA ASP A 587 -12.15 12.09 27.72
C ASP A 587 -11.20 11.73 26.58
N MET A 588 -11.73 11.28 25.43
CA MET A 588 -10.93 11.01 24.25
C MET A 588 -10.34 12.29 23.66
N GLU A 589 -11.11 13.38 23.53
CA GLU A 589 -10.60 14.68 23.09
C GLU A 589 -9.47 15.19 24.00
N LYS A 590 -9.60 14.97 25.31
CA LYS A 590 -8.63 15.45 26.30
C LYS A 590 -7.36 14.59 26.34
N ASN A 591 -7.52 13.27 26.39
CA ASN A 591 -6.42 12.36 26.67
C ASN A 591 -5.77 11.82 25.40
N ASN A 592 -6.55 11.60 24.34
CA ASN A 592 -6.11 10.97 23.09
C ASN A 592 -6.80 11.60 21.85
N PRO A 593 -6.72 12.93 21.64
CA PRO A 593 -7.49 13.63 20.60
C PRO A 593 -7.26 13.07 19.21
N GLU A 594 -6.08 12.52 18.99
CA GLU A 594 -5.69 11.98 17.70
C GLU A 594 -6.40 10.67 17.33
N LYS A 595 -7.08 9.99 18.27
CA LYS A 595 -7.90 8.79 18.00
C LYS A 595 -9.25 9.12 17.34
N LEU A 596 -9.63 10.40 17.31
CA LEU A 596 -10.86 10.89 16.68
C LEU A 596 -10.74 11.09 15.17
N PHE A 597 -9.57 10.80 14.61
CA PHE A 597 -9.23 11.06 13.22
C PHE A 597 -8.61 9.83 12.57
N ASN A 598 -8.57 9.85 11.24
CA ASN A 598 -7.88 8.84 10.46
C ASN A 598 -6.42 8.62 10.94
N PRO A 599 -6.03 7.39 11.33
CA PRO A 599 -4.70 7.11 11.88
C PRO A 599 -3.56 7.36 10.90
N PHE A 600 -3.81 7.27 9.58
CA PHE A 600 -2.78 7.53 8.57
C PHE A 600 -2.28 8.98 8.57
N LEU A 601 -3.01 9.92 9.21
CA LEU A 601 -2.52 11.29 9.43
C LEU A 601 -1.26 11.34 10.31
N LYS A 602 -0.96 10.27 11.03
CA LYS A 602 0.19 10.12 11.92
C LYS A 602 1.29 9.24 11.35
N LEU A 603 1.06 8.60 10.21
CA LEU A 603 2.03 7.67 9.64
C LEU A 603 3.27 8.45 9.19
N ARG A 604 4.40 8.16 9.84
CA ARG A 604 5.65 8.90 9.60
C ARG A 604 6.12 8.71 8.16
N GLY A 605 6.47 9.83 7.52
CA GLY A 605 7.02 9.83 6.17
C GLY A 605 6.00 9.58 5.06
N PHE A 606 4.72 9.36 5.38
CA PHE A 606 3.65 9.11 4.42
C PHE A 606 2.87 10.40 4.13
N ASP A 607 2.82 10.80 2.86
CA ASP A 607 2.04 11.90 2.31
C ASP A 607 0.85 11.32 1.54
N MET A 608 -0.36 11.45 2.09
CA MET A 608 -1.60 10.92 1.50
C MET A 608 -1.84 11.37 0.06
N VAL A 609 -1.28 12.50 -0.37
CA VAL A 609 -1.49 13.05 -1.71
C VAL A 609 -0.47 12.47 -2.69
N LYS A 610 0.78 12.33 -2.27
CA LYS A 610 1.89 11.91 -3.15
C LYS A 610 2.17 10.42 -3.13
N ASP A 611 1.93 9.76 -1.99
CA ASP A 611 2.33 8.39 -1.73
C ASP A 611 1.17 7.39 -1.95
N THR A 612 0.10 7.81 -2.63
CA THR A 612 -1.04 6.96 -3.01
C THR A 612 -1.17 6.84 -4.53
N PRO A 613 -0.24 6.11 -5.18
CA PRO A 613 -0.16 6.03 -6.63
C PRO A 613 -1.49 5.57 -7.24
N VAL A 614 -1.74 6.02 -8.46
CA VAL A 614 -3.00 5.71 -9.16
C VAL A 614 -3.03 4.24 -9.53
N ASP A 615 -4.09 3.54 -9.12
CA ASP A 615 -4.34 2.20 -9.61
C ASP A 615 -4.79 2.23 -11.08
N VAL A 616 -3.94 1.68 -11.94
CA VAL A 616 -4.14 1.68 -13.39
C VAL A 616 -5.21 0.67 -13.80
N LEU A 617 -5.44 -0.39 -13.03
CA LEU A 617 -6.51 -1.32 -13.34
C LEU A 617 -7.86 -0.61 -13.34
N HIS A 618 -8.23 0.04 -12.23
CA HIS A 618 -9.54 0.67 -12.10
C HIS A 618 -9.63 2.01 -12.84
N VAL A 619 -8.56 2.83 -12.87
CA VAL A 619 -8.64 4.18 -13.45
C VAL A 619 -8.43 4.17 -14.97
N PHE A 620 -7.53 3.35 -15.49
CA PHE A 620 -7.18 3.36 -16.90
C PHE A 620 -7.86 2.25 -17.67
N LEU A 621 -7.67 0.97 -17.28
CA LEU A 621 -8.20 -0.18 -18.01
C LEU A 621 -9.73 -0.29 -17.85
N LEU A 622 -10.22 -0.40 -16.62
CA LEU A 622 -11.65 -0.46 -16.30
C LEU A 622 -12.32 0.92 -16.28
N GLY A 623 -11.52 1.98 -16.40
CA GLY A 623 -11.99 3.36 -16.57
C GLY A 623 -11.93 3.77 -18.04
N VAL A 624 -10.94 4.59 -18.40
CA VAL A 624 -10.84 5.24 -19.72
C VAL A 624 -10.98 4.27 -20.89
N VAL A 625 -10.28 3.14 -20.87
CA VAL A 625 -10.29 2.15 -21.97
C VAL A 625 -11.64 1.47 -22.08
N LYS A 626 -12.20 1.00 -20.95
CA LYS A 626 -13.51 0.36 -20.90
C LYS A 626 -14.61 1.27 -21.45
N TYR A 627 -14.71 2.50 -20.95
CA TYR A 627 -15.79 3.39 -21.37
C TYR A 627 -15.65 3.82 -22.84
N LEU A 628 -14.42 4.05 -23.33
CA LEU A 628 -14.23 4.35 -24.75
C LEU A 628 -14.57 3.15 -25.65
N PHE A 629 -14.24 1.92 -25.20
CA PHE A 629 -14.59 0.71 -25.95
C PHE A 629 -16.09 0.43 -25.95
N GLN A 630 -16.79 0.67 -24.83
CA GLN A 630 -18.24 0.56 -24.75
C GLN A 630 -18.92 1.53 -25.72
N ASP A 631 -18.53 2.81 -25.70
CA ASP A 631 -19.04 3.83 -26.62
C ASP A 631 -18.82 3.44 -28.10
N PHE A 632 -17.62 2.94 -28.42
CA PHE A 632 -17.33 2.41 -29.76
C PHE A 632 -18.27 1.25 -30.14
N MET A 633 -18.47 0.28 -29.25
CA MET A 633 -19.29 -0.91 -29.52
C MET A 633 -20.79 -0.60 -29.63
N ASP A 634 -21.27 0.40 -28.89
CA ASP A 634 -22.65 0.89 -28.95
C ASP A 634 -22.95 1.58 -30.29
N GLY A 635 -21.93 2.21 -30.90
CA GLY A 635 -22.02 2.79 -32.24
C GLY A 635 -22.09 1.77 -33.39
N LEU A 636 -21.84 0.47 -33.14
CA LEU A 636 -21.82 -0.56 -34.19
C LEU A 636 -23.18 -1.23 -34.38
N ASN A 637 -23.60 -1.36 -35.65
CA ASN A 637 -24.72 -2.23 -36.02
C ASN A 637 -24.33 -3.72 -36.02
N GLN A 638 -25.33 -4.60 -36.10
CA GLN A 638 -25.12 -6.06 -36.04
C GLN A 638 -24.14 -6.59 -37.10
N LYS A 639 -24.24 -6.11 -38.35
CA LYS A 639 -23.36 -6.51 -39.45
C LYS A 639 -21.91 -6.08 -39.21
N SER A 640 -21.71 -4.91 -38.61
CA SER A 640 -20.37 -4.44 -38.22
C SER A 640 -19.81 -5.27 -37.06
N LYS A 641 -20.64 -5.66 -36.09
CA LYS A 641 -20.23 -6.56 -34.98
C LYS A 641 -19.83 -7.94 -35.49
N GLU A 642 -20.54 -8.51 -36.44
CA GLU A 642 -20.17 -9.78 -37.10
C GLU A 642 -18.82 -9.69 -37.83
N LYS A 643 -18.59 -8.59 -38.55
CA LYS A 643 -17.29 -8.33 -39.20
C LYS A 643 -16.16 -8.15 -38.18
N LEU A 644 -16.42 -7.43 -37.09
CA LEU A 644 -15.43 -7.23 -36.02
C LEU A 644 -15.08 -8.57 -35.36
N LEU A 645 -16.07 -9.45 -35.14
CA LEU A 645 -15.84 -10.80 -34.64
C LEU A 645 -14.94 -11.60 -35.57
N ALA A 646 -15.20 -11.59 -36.88
CA ALA A 646 -14.34 -12.24 -37.87
C ALA A 646 -12.91 -11.69 -37.85
N LEU A 647 -12.74 -10.37 -37.68
CA LEU A 647 -11.41 -9.78 -37.54
C LEU A 647 -10.67 -10.27 -36.29
N TRP A 648 -11.35 -10.35 -35.15
CA TRP A 648 -10.77 -10.92 -33.93
C TRP A 648 -10.31 -12.36 -34.12
N TYR A 649 -11.08 -13.20 -34.82
CA TYR A 649 -10.67 -14.57 -35.17
C TYR A 649 -9.43 -14.61 -36.07
N SER A 650 -9.28 -13.63 -36.96
CA SER A 650 -8.15 -13.55 -37.89
C SER A 650 -6.90 -12.86 -37.31
N PHE A 651 -6.99 -12.28 -36.12
CA PHE A 651 -5.93 -11.45 -35.57
C PHE A 651 -4.73 -12.28 -35.14
N ASN A 652 -3.58 -12.05 -35.78
CA ASN A 652 -2.35 -12.78 -35.48
C ASN A 652 -1.69 -12.21 -34.22
N THR A 653 -1.59 -13.06 -33.18
CA THR A 653 -1.03 -12.70 -31.88
C THR A 653 0.44 -13.08 -31.72
N ASN A 654 1.10 -13.68 -32.72
CA ASN A 654 2.45 -14.26 -32.59
C ASN A 654 3.52 -13.26 -32.11
N SER A 655 3.35 -11.97 -32.44
CA SER A 655 4.27 -10.90 -32.03
C SER A 655 3.82 -10.15 -30.77
N LEU A 656 2.71 -10.57 -30.14
CA LEU A 656 2.15 -9.96 -28.95
C LEU A 656 2.33 -10.90 -27.76
N ASN A 657 2.96 -10.41 -26.69
CA ASN A 657 3.03 -11.14 -25.42
C ASN A 657 1.69 -11.06 -24.67
N ILE A 658 0.66 -11.72 -25.22
CA ILE A 658 -0.71 -11.77 -24.70
C ILE A 658 -1.19 -13.22 -24.62
N PRO A 659 -2.07 -13.56 -23.65
CA PRO A 659 -2.71 -14.86 -23.61
C PRO A 659 -3.64 -15.05 -24.82
N SER A 660 -4.11 -16.29 -25.02
CA SER A 660 -5.09 -16.61 -26.06
C SER A 660 -6.30 -15.67 -26.00
N ILE A 661 -6.68 -15.13 -27.16
CA ILE A 661 -7.83 -14.23 -27.28
C ILE A 661 -9.10 -15.08 -27.33
N ARG A 662 -10.18 -14.61 -26.70
CA ARG A 662 -11.53 -15.16 -26.84
C ARG A 662 -12.40 -14.20 -27.68
N PRO A 663 -12.40 -14.33 -29.03
CA PRO A 663 -13.08 -13.38 -29.93
C PRO A 663 -14.55 -13.15 -29.58
N THR A 664 -15.27 -14.23 -29.25
CA THR A 664 -16.70 -14.16 -28.90
C THR A 664 -16.93 -13.27 -27.68
N SER A 665 -16.11 -13.42 -26.62
CA SER A 665 -16.21 -12.58 -25.43
C SER A 665 -15.96 -11.10 -25.74
N MET A 666 -14.99 -10.79 -26.60
CA MET A 666 -14.61 -9.41 -26.98
C MET A 666 -15.73 -8.63 -27.67
N VAL A 667 -16.70 -9.32 -28.29
CA VAL A 667 -17.79 -8.69 -29.07
C VAL A 667 -19.16 -8.87 -28.41
N GLN A 668 -19.43 -10.06 -27.86
CA GLN A 668 -20.76 -10.44 -27.37
C GLN A 668 -20.90 -10.32 -25.85
N LEU A 669 -19.81 -10.39 -25.09
CA LEU A 669 -19.81 -10.40 -23.61
C LEU A 669 -19.08 -9.18 -23.03
N LEU A 670 -19.34 -8.00 -23.59
CA LEU A 670 -18.67 -6.73 -23.24
C LEU A 670 -18.72 -6.40 -21.75
N SER A 671 -19.84 -6.72 -21.09
CA SER A 671 -20.04 -6.46 -19.66
C SER A 671 -19.20 -7.35 -18.75
N SER A 672 -18.74 -8.50 -19.25
CA SER A 672 -17.95 -9.50 -18.50
C SER A 672 -16.44 -9.34 -18.68
N LEU A 673 -16.00 -8.38 -19.50
CA LEU A 673 -14.58 -8.15 -19.76
C LEU A 673 -13.86 -7.64 -18.51
N ILE A 674 -12.66 -8.17 -18.29
CA ILE A 674 -11.78 -7.81 -17.18
C ILE A 674 -10.58 -6.99 -17.66
N GLY A 675 -9.75 -6.50 -16.73
CA GLY A 675 -8.61 -5.66 -17.07
C GLY A 675 -7.60 -6.30 -18.05
N LYS A 676 -7.44 -7.63 -18.00
CA LYS A 676 -6.61 -8.36 -18.98
C LYS A 676 -7.14 -8.19 -20.41
N ASP A 677 -8.46 -8.27 -20.59
CA ASP A 677 -9.11 -8.12 -21.88
C ASP A 677 -8.98 -6.70 -22.41
N PHE A 678 -9.22 -5.68 -21.57
CA PHE A 678 -9.05 -4.27 -21.98
C PHE A 678 -7.60 -3.93 -22.35
N ARG A 679 -6.62 -4.63 -21.77
CA ARG A 679 -5.23 -4.50 -22.19
C ARG A 679 -5.01 -5.07 -23.60
N ILE A 680 -5.61 -6.22 -23.92
CA ILE A 680 -5.58 -6.81 -25.27
C ILE A 680 -6.26 -5.86 -26.26
N ILE A 681 -7.44 -5.35 -25.91
CA ILE A 681 -8.19 -4.37 -26.72
C ILE A 681 -7.32 -3.15 -27.01
N LEU A 682 -6.63 -2.59 -26.02
CA LEU A 682 -5.77 -1.43 -26.23
C LEU A 682 -4.60 -1.71 -27.20
N GLN A 683 -4.09 -2.94 -27.25
CA GLN A 683 -3.01 -3.34 -28.16
C GLN A 683 -3.52 -3.68 -29.57
N ALA A 684 -4.72 -4.25 -29.67
CA ALA A 684 -5.28 -4.72 -30.93
C ALA A 684 -6.14 -3.67 -31.65
N ALA A 685 -6.86 -2.82 -30.91
CA ALA A 685 -7.86 -1.89 -31.45
C ALA A 685 -7.40 -1.04 -32.65
N PRO A 686 -6.15 -0.51 -32.69
CA PRO A 686 -5.65 0.21 -33.87
C PRO A 686 -5.67 -0.60 -35.17
N PHE A 687 -5.60 -1.93 -35.09
CA PHE A 687 -5.52 -2.83 -36.24
C PHE A 687 -6.86 -3.44 -36.63
N ILE A 688 -7.74 -3.67 -35.65
CA ILE A 688 -9.02 -4.38 -35.89
C ILE A 688 -10.23 -3.44 -35.93
N CYS A 689 -10.20 -2.35 -35.15
CA CYS A 689 -11.36 -1.48 -35.02
C CYS A 689 -11.35 -0.31 -36.02
N PHE A 690 -10.20 0.04 -36.59
CA PHE A 690 -10.03 1.26 -37.41
C PHE A 690 -10.98 1.35 -38.60
N GLN A 691 -11.35 0.23 -39.22
CA GLN A 691 -12.25 0.21 -40.38
C GLN A 691 -13.70 0.59 -40.04
N PHE A 692 -14.04 0.64 -38.75
CA PHE A 692 -15.36 1.03 -38.23
C PHE A 692 -15.35 2.43 -37.60
N MET A 693 -14.20 3.11 -37.61
CA MET A 693 -13.99 4.38 -36.92
C MET A 693 -14.01 5.56 -37.89
N THR A 694 -14.50 6.71 -37.41
CA THR A 694 -14.33 7.98 -38.12
C THR A 694 -12.88 8.49 -37.99
N PRO A 695 -12.44 9.44 -38.83
CA PRO A 695 -11.13 10.08 -38.65
C PRO A 695 -10.93 10.74 -37.28
N SER A 696 -12.01 11.14 -36.61
CA SER A 696 -11.95 11.67 -35.25
C SER A 696 -11.70 10.57 -34.23
N ASP A 697 -12.42 9.46 -34.33
CA ASP A 697 -12.26 8.31 -33.43
C ASP A 697 -10.85 7.73 -33.51
N ILE A 698 -10.29 7.63 -34.73
CA ILE A 698 -8.91 7.19 -34.94
C ILE A 698 -7.92 8.07 -34.17
N LYS A 699 -8.12 9.40 -34.12
CA LYS A 699 -7.24 10.30 -33.36
C LYS A 699 -7.36 10.07 -31.85
N ILE A 700 -8.57 9.84 -31.35
CA ILE A 700 -8.81 9.57 -29.93
C ILE A 700 -8.17 8.24 -29.53
N TRP A 701 -8.43 7.17 -30.28
CA TRP A 701 -7.86 5.84 -30.05
C TRP A 701 -6.34 5.83 -30.19
N SER A 702 -5.78 6.52 -31.20
CA SER A 702 -4.34 6.66 -31.34
C SER A 702 -3.74 7.37 -30.12
N SER A 703 -4.35 8.46 -29.65
CA SER A 703 -3.89 9.17 -28.45
C SER A 703 -3.96 8.29 -27.19
N LEU A 704 -5.04 7.51 -27.05
CA LEU A 704 -5.19 6.55 -25.95
C LEU A 704 -4.15 5.42 -26.01
N CYS A 705 -3.80 4.92 -27.20
CA CYS A 705 -2.77 3.89 -27.37
C CYS A 705 -1.36 4.42 -27.08
N HIS A 706 -1.08 5.67 -27.46
CA HIS A 706 0.16 6.35 -27.08
C HIS A 706 0.24 6.56 -25.56
N LEU A 707 -0.84 7.06 -24.95
CA LEU A 707 -0.93 7.17 -23.50
C LEU A 707 -0.80 5.80 -22.82
N GLY A 708 -1.43 4.78 -23.37
CA GLY A 708 -1.32 3.39 -22.90
C GLY A 708 0.10 2.86 -22.94
N SER A 709 0.83 3.14 -24.01
CA SER A 709 2.26 2.83 -24.11
C SER A 709 3.06 3.53 -23.03
N LEU A 710 2.83 4.82 -22.77
CA LEU A 710 3.51 5.57 -21.70
C LEU A 710 3.13 5.07 -20.30
N VAL A 711 1.83 4.90 -20.04
CA VAL A 711 1.31 4.35 -18.79
C VAL A 711 1.90 2.97 -18.56
N PHE A 712 2.04 2.14 -19.59
CA PHE A 712 2.61 0.80 -19.47
C PHE A 712 4.14 0.72 -19.52
N GLN A 713 4.83 1.73 -20.05
CA GLN A 713 6.29 1.90 -19.96
C GLN A 713 6.68 2.40 -18.57
N VAL A 714 6.00 3.44 -18.09
CA VAL A 714 6.07 3.91 -16.70
C VAL A 714 5.57 2.80 -15.78
N LEU A 715 4.64 1.95 -16.16
CA LEU A 715 4.35 0.77 -15.35
C LEU A 715 5.37 -0.38 -15.54
N THR A 716 6.07 -0.60 -16.64
CA THR A 716 7.27 -1.50 -16.54
C THR A 716 8.27 -0.99 -15.49
N THR A 717 8.15 0.29 -15.09
CA THR A 717 8.67 0.85 -13.85
C THR A 717 7.83 0.65 -12.58
N TRP A 718 6.49 0.71 -12.68
CA TRP A 718 5.52 0.64 -11.58
C TRP A 718 4.59 -0.61 -11.53
N LYS A 719 4.06 -1.23 -12.61
CA LYS A 719 3.51 -2.63 -12.73
C LYS A 719 4.44 -3.69 -12.18
N ASN A 720 5.73 -3.41 -12.21
CA ASN A 720 6.75 -4.24 -11.64
C ASN A 720 6.71 -4.16 -10.10
N ILE A 721 6.12 -3.09 -9.55
CA ILE A 721 5.79 -2.90 -8.13
C ILE A 721 4.30 -3.23 -7.85
N LEU A 722 3.42 -3.25 -8.85
CA LEU A 722 1.96 -3.09 -8.69
C LEU A 722 1.09 -3.98 -9.59
N LYS A 723 1.31 -5.29 -9.60
CA LYS A 723 0.34 -6.22 -10.18
C LYS A 723 0.12 -7.46 -9.32
N ILE A 724 -0.97 -7.43 -8.56
CA ILE A 724 -2.01 -8.46 -8.66
C ILE A 724 -3.32 -7.73 -8.96
#